data_AF-A0A9P9A6H4-F1
#
_entry.id   AF-A0A9P9A6H4-F1
#
_cell.length_a   1.000
_cell.length_b   1.000
_cell.length_c   1.000
_cell.angle_alpha   90.00
_cell.angle_beta   90.00
_cell.angle_gamma   90.00
#
_symmetry.space_group_name_H-M   'P 1'
#
loop_
_entity.id
_entity.type
_entity.pdbx_description
1 polymer ?
#
loop_
_entity_poly.entity_id
_entity_poly.type
_entity_poly.pdbx_seq_one_letter_code
_entity_poly.pdbx_strand_id
1 'polypeptide(L)'
;MPPADDNSAGSRGRRRSHHACLNCRRKKTRCPGEKPQCSSCVRLQQTCSYPAVKPSQNGRSDERLQNLEEKLDLLLSGGSLPNQPPRRRGQSFEDATSTSEKSYSTTPPGREASFTTENPFAISFDPDMTNLRPNRSDMAAGINLYFKYCHRQPVWCFERDEVGDFSCLPEELACSILALTSRFSEKRDHLQLYGNNAKTLIMLRIANGTVDLTTIESLCLLSYSSFIDGNVHLGQFHLGLAFQLCRSAMLDTQSSYIVEDSNTERKKRLFWSLQLLEQYYGRQDGLLSIPTDVWRPAYTSSGSSQMELDPKAPPLPQDELGTTTQREPGIWNTSVHLGWIWSQVRRYVSDCSHNVWKEPWRHDSMYAKVLSDFMETENRIPMCHRYDTVKFFERKMDELAKNRDYWATWLKEQFTYHAIPTVLNHPLLYIVGAQHNANLGIPNTFWRRSSEQALLHATWIVRMIDMVVDKQIPLVDPFFGHAAAIAATVHLYYCCAAAPKLKHKSNTDFAKCRRFLKSFIPCSAACGVLDQNLDSMTRIAAGTETLDVEDWMPSRIYLSVPLMWKILQFNSTTDPSDMPTCGLLDASLAPTSSVDEMDDDSTLEIVVATSPEITINTADGGQESPTLSYKGPVMSAAAAPPRETVFDPPTVEAIDSLTFNTTPWLYADSSQLVGIRDMSYPQAETGNAWWEGENLNNIMFNHF
;
A
#
# COMPACT_ATOMS: atom_id res chain seq x y z
N MET A 1 74.30 22.86 -22.78
CA MET A 1 73.79 24.06 -23.49
C MET A 1 72.81 23.60 -24.56
N PRO A 2 71.67 24.29 -24.76
CA PRO A 2 70.31 23.84 -24.37
C PRO A 2 69.31 23.90 -25.56
N PRO A 3 67.96 23.93 -25.37
CA PRO A 3 67.06 23.16 -24.50
C PRO A 3 65.97 22.39 -25.30
N ALA A 4 65.21 21.55 -24.57
CA ALA A 4 63.88 21.08 -24.94
C ALA A 4 62.83 22.12 -24.52
N ASP A 5 61.84 22.38 -25.37
CA ASP A 5 60.64 23.14 -25.00
C ASP A 5 59.36 22.41 -25.37
N ASP A 6 58.44 22.53 -24.42
CA ASP A 6 57.31 21.69 -24.10
C ASP A 6 56.07 22.03 -24.94
N ASN A 7 55.39 20.99 -25.41
CA ASN A 7 54.27 21.07 -26.34
C ASN A 7 52.96 20.97 -25.54
N SER A 8 52.47 22.10 -25.00
CA SER A 8 51.21 22.15 -24.24
C SER A 8 50.09 22.80 -25.05
N ALA A 9 49.39 21.97 -25.84
CA ALA A 9 48.09 22.32 -26.43
C ALA A 9 47.01 22.38 -25.33
N GLY A 10 46.92 23.53 -24.66
CA GLY A 10 45.87 23.84 -23.70
C GLY A 10 44.51 24.01 -24.39
N SER A 11 43.69 22.96 -24.36
CA SER A 11 42.25 22.99 -24.61
C SER A 11 41.57 23.94 -23.60
N ARG A 12 41.43 25.22 -23.98
CA ARG A 12 40.60 26.18 -23.23
C ARG A 12 39.13 25.81 -23.40
N GLY A 13 38.57 25.30 -22.30
CA GLY A 13 37.20 24.84 -22.17
C GLY A 13 36.17 25.85 -22.69
N ARG A 14 35.32 25.36 -23.58
CA ARG A 14 34.16 26.06 -24.14
C ARG A 14 33.06 26.17 -23.08
N ARG A 15 33.13 27.17 -22.21
CA ARG A 15 31.96 27.61 -21.42
C ARG A 15 30.90 28.13 -22.40
N ARG A 16 29.88 27.33 -22.70
CA ARG A 16 28.72 27.76 -23.51
C ARG A 16 27.95 28.81 -22.70
N SER A 17 28.21 30.09 -22.97
CA SER A 17 27.43 31.18 -22.38
C SER A 17 26.03 31.19 -23.00
N HIS A 18 25.00 31.17 -22.16
CA HIS A 18 23.59 30.97 -22.55
C HIS A 18 22.91 32.18 -23.22
N HIS A 19 23.69 33.17 -23.71
CA HIS A 19 23.15 34.38 -24.33
C HIS A 19 23.95 34.79 -25.58
N ALA A 20 23.29 34.76 -26.74
CA ALA A 20 23.80 35.31 -27.99
C ALA A 20 23.82 36.85 -27.95
N CYS A 21 24.79 37.48 -28.63
CA CYS A 21 24.82 38.95 -28.78
C CYS A 21 23.62 39.46 -29.58
N LEU A 22 23.30 40.76 -29.44
CA LEU A 22 22.13 41.38 -30.08
C LEU A 22 22.17 41.27 -31.61
N ASN A 23 23.35 41.34 -32.21
CA ASN A 23 23.50 41.29 -33.67
C ASN A 23 23.28 39.88 -34.23
N CYS A 24 23.87 38.85 -33.62
CA CYS A 24 23.63 37.45 -33.98
C CYS A 24 22.16 37.06 -33.74
N ARG A 25 21.53 37.58 -32.67
CA ARG A 25 20.09 37.36 -32.42
C ARG A 25 19.23 37.98 -33.52
N ARG A 26 19.51 39.22 -33.93
CA ARG A 26 18.78 39.90 -35.02
C ARG A 26 18.92 39.16 -36.35
N LYS A 27 20.10 38.65 -36.69
CA LYS A 27 20.35 37.91 -37.93
C LYS A 27 19.94 36.43 -37.86
N LYS A 28 19.46 35.94 -36.71
CA LYS A 28 19.16 34.52 -36.45
C LYS A 28 20.34 33.59 -36.81
N THR A 29 21.57 34.02 -36.52
CA THR A 29 22.79 33.22 -36.75
C THR A 29 23.41 32.76 -35.42
N ARG A 30 24.18 31.66 -35.48
CA ARG A 30 24.81 31.08 -34.28
C ARG A 30 25.87 32.03 -33.71
N CYS A 31 25.73 32.41 -32.44
CA CYS A 31 26.70 33.24 -31.73
C CYS A 31 27.68 32.35 -30.94
N PRO A 32 29.00 32.56 -31.05
CA PRO A 32 29.99 31.82 -30.27
C PRO A 32 30.09 32.27 -28.80
N GLY A 33 29.52 33.43 -28.43
CA GLY A 33 29.38 33.86 -27.03
C GLY A 33 30.63 34.46 -26.38
N GLU A 34 31.69 34.74 -27.15
CA GLU A 34 32.93 35.39 -26.68
C GLU A 34 32.68 36.88 -26.35
N LYS A 35 33.35 37.38 -25.30
CA LYS A 35 33.32 38.79 -24.85
C LYS A 35 34.76 39.36 -24.93
N PRO A 36 34.96 40.63 -25.33
CA PRO A 36 33.96 41.69 -25.51
C PRO A 36 33.19 41.63 -26.84
N GLN A 37 33.74 40.99 -27.88
CA GLN A 37 33.06 40.81 -29.17
C GLN A 37 33.14 39.34 -29.61
N CYS A 38 32.07 38.83 -30.22
CA CYS A 38 32.05 37.46 -30.74
C CYS A 38 32.76 37.38 -32.10
N SER A 39 33.51 36.29 -32.35
CA SER A 39 34.24 36.07 -33.61
C SER A 39 33.38 36.20 -34.87
N SER A 40 32.08 35.86 -34.80
CA SER A 40 31.15 36.07 -35.91
C SER A 40 30.90 37.55 -36.25
N CYS A 41 30.82 38.42 -35.24
CA CYS A 41 30.66 39.85 -35.45
C CYS A 41 31.98 40.53 -35.87
N VAL A 42 33.11 40.08 -35.30
CA VAL A 42 34.45 40.58 -35.67
C VAL A 42 34.73 40.31 -37.14
N ARG A 43 34.51 39.08 -37.61
CA ARG A 43 34.74 38.70 -39.01
C ARG A 43 33.89 39.48 -40.00
N LEU A 44 32.66 39.85 -39.61
CA LEU A 44 31.74 40.60 -40.45
C LEU A 44 31.90 42.13 -40.30
N GLN A 45 32.87 42.58 -39.49
CA GLN A 45 33.07 43.99 -39.13
C GLN A 45 31.77 44.66 -38.65
N GLN A 46 30.99 43.94 -37.84
CA GLN A 46 29.73 44.42 -37.30
C GLN A 46 29.84 44.69 -35.81
N THR A 47 29.14 45.71 -35.32
CA THR A 47 29.11 46.03 -33.89
C THR A 47 28.51 44.86 -33.09
N CYS A 48 29.27 44.37 -32.10
CA CYS A 48 28.86 43.30 -31.20
C CYS A 48 28.54 43.87 -29.82
N SER A 49 27.29 43.77 -29.40
CA SER A 49 26.86 44.16 -28.05
C SER A 49 26.03 43.05 -27.42
N TYR A 50 26.26 42.80 -26.13
CA TYR A 50 25.44 41.92 -25.32
C TYR A 50 24.51 42.78 -24.46
N PRO A 51 23.25 42.36 -24.22
CA PRO A 51 22.35 43.10 -23.34
C PRO A 51 22.95 43.17 -21.93
N ALA A 52 22.98 44.37 -21.35
CA ALA A 52 23.32 44.55 -19.94
C ALA A 52 22.20 43.94 -19.09
N VAL A 53 22.57 43.04 -18.16
CA VAL A 53 21.65 42.51 -17.17
C VAL A 53 21.26 43.67 -16.25
N LYS A 54 19.99 44.06 -16.26
CA LYS A 54 19.46 44.97 -15.23
C LYS A 54 19.36 44.19 -13.92
N PRO A 55 19.89 44.68 -12.80
CA PRO A 55 19.65 44.03 -11.51
C PRO A 55 18.17 44.20 -11.16
N SER A 56 17.45 43.09 -11.08
CA SER A 56 16.10 43.04 -10.50
C SER A 56 16.24 43.18 -8.99
N GLN A 57 15.45 44.08 -8.40
CA GLN A 57 15.36 44.29 -6.97
C GLN A 57 15.06 42.97 -6.24
N ASN A 58 16.04 42.49 -5.47
CA ASN A 58 15.88 41.58 -4.34
C ASN A 58 17.06 41.84 -3.39
N GLY A 59 16.91 42.86 -2.54
CA GLY A 59 17.91 43.32 -1.57
C GLY A 59 18.04 42.40 -0.36
N ARG A 60 18.53 41.18 -0.55
CA ARG A 60 18.85 40.26 0.56
C ARG A 60 20.11 39.41 0.36
N SER A 61 20.81 39.55 -0.76
CA SER A 61 22.06 38.82 -1.06
C SER A 61 23.34 39.66 -0.93
N ASP A 62 23.26 40.99 -1.01
CA ASP A 62 24.45 41.86 -1.01
C ASP A 62 25.03 42.11 0.40
N GLU A 63 24.18 42.18 1.44
CA GLU A 63 24.62 42.33 2.84
C GLU A 63 25.37 41.09 3.37
N ARG A 64 25.12 39.92 2.76
CA ARG A 64 25.75 38.65 3.14
C ARG A 64 27.12 38.48 2.47
N LEU A 65 27.28 39.01 1.25
CA LEU A 65 28.56 39.07 0.54
C LEU A 65 29.51 40.12 1.15
N GLN A 66 29.01 41.30 1.54
CA GLN A 66 29.80 42.30 2.27
C GLN A 66 30.29 41.79 3.63
N ASN A 67 29.45 41.06 4.39
CA ASN A 67 29.85 40.43 5.65
C ASN A 67 30.88 39.30 5.49
N LEU A 68 30.94 38.67 4.30
CA LEU A 68 31.92 37.62 3.98
C LEU A 68 33.25 38.21 3.51
N GLU A 69 33.22 39.34 2.77
CA GLU A 69 34.42 40.09 2.38
C GLU A 69 35.07 40.78 3.58
N GLU A 70 34.29 41.37 4.48
CA GLU A 70 34.79 42.02 5.71
C GLU A 70 35.43 41.02 6.69
N LYS A 71 34.89 39.78 6.75
CA LYS A 71 35.49 38.69 7.54
C LYS A 71 36.75 38.08 6.91
N LEU A 72 36.93 38.17 5.60
CA LEU A 72 38.13 37.71 4.91
C LEU A 72 39.29 38.70 5.05
N ASP A 73 39.02 40.00 5.02
CA ASP A 73 40.04 41.04 5.22
C ASP A 73 40.61 41.07 6.65
N LEU A 74 39.77 40.74 7.65
CA LEU A 74 40.18 40.61 9.05
C LEU A 74 41.11 39.42 9.32
N LEU A 75 41.08 38.38 8.47
CA LEU A 75 41.94 37.20 8.60
C LEU A 75 43.25 37.31 7.80
N LEU A 76 43.33 38.23 6.85
CA LEU A 76 44.49 38.40 5.97
C LEU A 76 45.46 39.52 6.41
N SER A 77 45.07 40.39 7.34
CA SER A 77 45.79 41.65 7.59
C SER A 77 46.47 41.83 8.96
N GLY A 78 46.78 40.79 9.73
CA GLY A 78 47.65 41.02 10.91
C GLY A 78 47.97 39.85 11.83
N GLY A 79 49.17 39.28 11.66
CA GLY A 79 49.83 38.50 12.71
C GLY A 79 50.82 39.33 13.52
N SER A 80 50.92 39.08 14.83
CA SER A 80 52.11 39.30 15.68
C SER A 80 51.90 38.68 17.08
N LEU A 81 52.73 37.70 17.44
CA LEU A 81 52.92 37.15 18.81
C LEU A 81 53.81 38.09 19.66
N PRO A 82 53.88 37.93 21.00
CA PRO A 82 55.02 37.16 21.53
C PRO A 82 54.76 36.32 22.81
N ASN A 83 55.43 35.14 22.86
CA ASN A 83 56.22 34.51 23.97
C ASN A 83 55.57 34.29 25.35
N GLN A 84 55.73 33.18 26.09
CA GLN A 84 56.68 32.04 26.16
C GLN A 84 56.28 31.17 27.43
N PRO A 85 56.89 30.03 27.82
CA PRO A 85 57.12 28.74 27.13
C PRO A 85 56.96 27.52 28.10
N PRO A 86 57.66 26.36 28.00
CA PRO A 86 57.05 25.10 27.54
C PRO A 86 57.36 23.85 28.39
N ARG A 87 56.81 22.67 28.03
CA ARG A 87 57.61 21.43 27.98
C ARG A 87 57.00 20.33 27.08
N ARG A 88 57.85 19.89 26.15
CA ARG A 88 57.77 18.77 25.19
C ARG A 88 57.72 17.42 25.94
N ARG A 89 57.23 16.31 25.38
CA ARG A 89 57.82 15.57 24.24
C ARG A 89 56.87 14.49 23.70
N GLY A 90 56.73 14.40 22.36
CA GLY A 90 56.29 13.19 21.62
C GLY A 90 57.36 12.09 21.69
N GLN A 91 57.28 10.93 21.05
CA GLN A 91 56.77 10.48 19.73
C GLN A 91 56.98 8.93 19.77
N SER A 92 56.01 8.07 19.41
CA SER A 92 55.71 7.49 18.08
C SER A 92 56.40 6.16 17.73
N PHE A 93 55.55 5.21 17.31
CA PHE A 93 55.69 4.10 16.33
C PHE A 93 56.43 2.76 16.62
N GLU A 94 55.67 1.71 16.24
CA GLU A 94 56.01 0.45 15.55
C GLU A 94 56.51 -0.84 16.26
N ASP A 95 55.62 -1.83 16.23
CA ASP A 95 55.74 -3.15 15.58
C ASP A 95 56.39 -4.38 16.28
N ALA A 96 55.80 -5.53 15.96
CA ALA A 96 56.32 -6.90 15.92
C ALA A 96 56.58 -7.74 17.20
N THR A 97 55.72 -8.76 17.34
CA THR A 97 55.99 -10.19 17.61
C THR A 97 56.57 -10.71 18.95
N SER A 98 55.97 -11.84 19.35
CA SER A 98 56.61 -13.09 19.85
C SER A 98 56.71 -13.36 21.37
N THR A 99 55.91 -14.36 21.76
CA THR A 99 56.21 -15.54 22.59
C THR A 99 56.32 -15.47 24.13
N SER A 100 55.56 -16.40 24.73
CA SER A 100 55.97 -17.37 25.77
C SER A 100 55.63 -17.13 27.25
N GLU A 101 54.67 -17.96 27.69
CA GLU A 101 54.73 -18.85 28.85
C GLU A 101 54.59 -18.38 30.32
N LYS A 102 53.69 -19.14 30.97
CA LYS A 102 53.69 -19.67 32.36
C LYS A 102 52.82 -18.97 33.41
N SER A 103 51.69 -19.65 33.62
CA SER A 103 50.94 -19.84 34.86
C SER A 103 51.79 -19.84 36.12
N TYR A 104 51.28 -19.24 37.20
CA TYR A 104 51.28 -19.85 38.52
C TYR A 104 49.99 -19.51 39.26
N SER A 105 49.31 -20.57 39.68
CA SER A 105 48.22 -20.58 40.65
C SER A 105 48.79 -20.33 42.05
N THR A 106 48.08 -19.56 42.87
CA THR A 106 48.27 -19.60 44.33
C THR A 106 46.96 -19.24 45.03
N THR A 107 46.22 -20.26 45.44
CA THR A 107 45.17 -20.19 46.47
C THR A 107 45.78 -20.01 47.87
N PRO A 108 45.13 -19.23 48.75
CA PRO A 108 45.22 -19.41 50.20
C PRO A 108 43.94 -20.03 50.81
N PRO A 109 44.00 -20.56 52.04
CA PRO A 109 43.12 -21.63 52.53
C PRO A 109 41.86 -21.15 53.25
N GLY A 110 40.92 -22.09 53.38
CA GLY A 110 39.57 -21.89 53.88
C GLY A 110 39.44 -21.66 55.39
N ARG A 111 38.31 -21.03 55.72
CA ARG A 111 37.61 -21.20 56.99
C ARG A 111 36.20 -21.69 56.69
N GLU A 112 35.90 -22.86 57.23
CA GLU A 112 34.60 -23.50 57.22
C GLU A 112 33.59 -22.66 58.00
N ALA A 113 32.53 -22.23 57.33
CA ALA A 113 31.26 -21.89 57.94
C ALA A 113 30.18 -22.57 57.08
N SER A 114 29.46 -23.49 57.70
CA SER A 114 28.44 -24.33 57.08
C SER A 114 27.33 -23.48 56.47
N PHE A 115 27.26 -23.43 55.14
CA PHE A 115 26.09 -22.97 54.40
C PHE A 115 25.46 -24.15 53.68
N THR A 116 24.24 -24.48 54.10
CA THR A 116 23.30 -25.32 53.36
C THR A 116 23.13 -24.79 51.96
N THR A 117 23.22 -25.69 50.98
CA THR A 117 23.16 -25.42 49.55
C THR A 117 21.76 -24.95 49.15
N GLU A 118 21.51 -23.64 49.14
CA GLU A 118 20.42 -23.06 48.36
C GLU A 118 20.95 -22.67 46.99
N ASN A 119 20.32 -23.24 45.96
CA ASN A 119 20.66 -23.13 44.56
C ASN A 119 20.11 -21.79 44.01
N PRO A 120 20.92 -20.83 43.52
CA PRO A 120 20.40 -19.51 43.09
C PRO A 120 19.71 -19.49 41.72
N PHE A 121 19.41 -20.65 41.11
CA PHE A 121 18.74 -20.76 39.80
C PHE A 121 17.44 -21.55 39.86
N ALA A 122 16.71 -21.49 40.98
CA ALA A 122 15.29 -21.74 40.96
C ALA A 122 14.60 -20.42 40.57
N ILE A 123 14.14 -20.32 39.32
CA ILE A 123 13.10 -19.35 38.96
C ILE A 123 11.93 -19.66 39.89
N SER A 124 11.69 -18.80 40.89
CA SER A 124 10.49 -18.92 41.71
C SER A 124 9.31 -18.62 40.81
N PHE A 125 8.65 -19.66 40.33
CA PHE A 125 7.32 -19.53 39.77
C PHE A 125 6.41 -19.00 40.89
N ASP A 126 5.84 -17.82 40.65
CA ASP A 126 4.80 -17.26 41.51
C ASP A 126 3.62 -18.26 41.57
N PRO A 127 3.15 -18.69 42.76
CA PRO A 127 2.09 -19.69 42.89
C PRO A 127 0.71 -19.24 42.36
N ASP A 128 0.57 -17.97 41.97
CA ASP A 128 -0.68 -17.41 41.40
C ASP A 128 -0.91 -17.78 39.92
N MET A 129 -0.03 -18.56 39.28
CA MET A 129 -0.22 -19.15 37.93
C MET A 129 -1.29 -20.27 37.86
N THR A 130 -2.21 -20.32 38.81
CA THR A 130 -3.30 -21.31 38.85
C THR A 130 -4.48 -20.99 37.91
N ASN A 131 -4.45 -19.87 37.17
CA ASN A 131 -5.50 -19.45 36.23
C ASN A 131 -5.01 -19.25 34.78
N LEU A 132 -4.07 -20.07 34.30
CA LEU A 132 -3.64 -20.02 32.88
C LEU A 132 -4.75 -20.42 31.91
N ARG A 133 -5.61 -21.37 32.31
CA ARG A 133 -6.71 -21.84 31.47
C ARG A 133 -7.91 -20.89 31.57
N PRO A 134 -8.38 -20.31 30.45
CA PRO A 134 -9.58 -19.49 30.46
C PRO A 134 -10.82 -20.29 30.87
N ASN A 135 -11.78 -19.62 31.51
CA ASN A 135 -13.04 -20.24 31.88
C ASN A 135 -13.81 -20.72 30.64
N ARG A 136 -14.50 -21.87 30.74
CA ARG A 136 -15.28 -22.44 29.61
C ARG A 136 -16.28 -21.47 29.01
N SER A 137 -16.93 -20.64 29.83
CA SER A 137 -17.86 -19.61 29.37
C SER A 137 -17.16 -18.53 28.54
N ASP A 138 -15.98 -18.10 28.95
CA ASP A 138 -15.21 -17.10 28.22
C ASP A 138 -14.73 -17.71 26.90
N MET A 139 -14.24 -18.96 26.89
CA MET A 139 -13.85 -19.67 25.66
C MET A 139 -15.00 -19.77 24.65
N ALA A 140 -16.19 -20.17 25.10
CA ALA A 140 -17.37 -20.27 24.24
C ALA A 140 -17.77 -18.90 23.67
N ALA A 141 -17.74 -17.85 24.48
CA ALA A 141 -18.00 -16.49 24.02
C ALA A 141 -16.95 -16.02 23.00
N GLY A 142 -15.66 -16.23 23.28
CA GLY A 142 -14.56 -15.87 22.39
C GLY A 142 -14.65 -16.57 21.03
N ILE A 143 -14.94 -17.87 21.00
CA ILE A 143 -15.11 -18.63 19.75
C ILE A 143 -16.30 -18.09 18.95
N ASN A 144 -17.43 -17.80 19.60
CA ASN A 144 -18.58 -17.21 18.92
C ASN A 144 -18.25 -15.83 18.33
N LEU A 145 -17.50 -15.00 19.06
CA LEU A 145 -17.02 -13.71 18.56
C LEU A 145 -16.04 -13.87 17.39
N TYR A 146 -15.14 -14.86 17.43
CA TYR A 146 -14.20 -15.14 16.34
C TYR A 146 -14.95 -15.44 15.04
N PHE A 147 -15.92 -16.36 15.06
CA PHE A 147 -16.71 -16.68 13.87
C PHE A 147 -17.66 -15.55 13.46
N LYS A 148 -18.04 -14.67 14.39
CA LYS A 148 -18.88 -13.50 14.10
C LYS A 148 -18.10 -12.32 13.50
N TYR A 149 -16.80 -12.19 13.78
CA TYR A 149 -16.02 -11.01 13.40
C TYR A 149 -14.78 -11.33 12.56
N CYS A 150 -13.99 -12.35 12.89
CA CYS A 150 -12.65 -12.57 12.31
C CYS A 150 -12.56 -13.69 11.27
N HIS A 151 -13.42 -14.72 11.37
CA HIS A 151 -13.37 -15.84 10.45
C HIS A 151 -13.56 -15.39 9.00
N ARG A 152 -12.64 -15.83 8.12
CA ARG A 152 -12.54 -15.47 6.70
C ARG A 152 -12.41 -13.97 6.41
N GLN A 153 -11.93 -13.20 7.41
CA GLN A 153 -11.66 -11.76 7.30
C GLN A 153 -10.41 -11.34 8.10
N PRO A 154 -9.19 -11.41 7.52
CA PRO A 154 -8.82 -12.22 6.37
C PRO A 154 -8.51 -13.67 6.77
N VAL A 155 -8.37 -13.96 8.07
CA VAL A 155 -7.84 -15.22 8.60
C VAL A 155 -8.89 -16.33 8.54
N TRP A 156 -8.50 -17.47 7.98
CA TRP A 156 -9.27 -18.71 7.92
C TRP A 156 -8.38 -19.88 8.32
N CYS A 157 -8.06 -20.03 9.61
CA CYS A 157 -7.18 -21.10 10.09
C CYS A 157 -7.92 -22.43 10.25
N PHE A 158 -9.15 -22.39 10.77
CA PHE A 158 -9.93 -23.56 11.16
C PHE A 158 -11.44 -23.30 11.01
N GLU A 159 -12.20 -24.39 10.96
CA GLU A 159 -13.66 -24.42 10.90
C GLU A 159 -14.30 -24.58 12.29
N ARG A 160 -15.60 -24.26 12.39
CA ARG A 160 -16.33 -24.30 13.67
C ARG A 160 -16.30 -25.67 14.33
N ASP A 161 -16.42 -26.72 13.53
CA ASP A 161 -16.44 -28.10 14.04
C ASP A 161 -15.07 -28.53 14.59
N GLU A 162 -13.98 -27.95 14.07
CA GLU A 162 -12.59 -28.26 14.47
C GLU A 162 -12.19 -27.65 15.82
N VAL A 163 -12.95 -26.65 16.31
CA VAL A 163 -12.72 -25.97 17.59
C VAL A 163 -13.94 -26.00 18.52
N GLY A 164 -14.97 -26.79 18.18
CA GLY A 164 -16.23 -26.87 18.92
C GLY A 164 -16.12 -27.56 20.29
N ASP A 165 -15.14 -28.44 20.48
CA ASP A 165 -14.89 -29.08 21.77
C ASP A 165 -13.94 -28.27 22.66
N PHE A 166 -14.54 -27.42 23.50
CA PHE A 166 -13.81 -26.57 24.45
C PHE A 166 -12.95 -27.35 25.46
N SER A 167 -13.26 -28.63 25.70
CA SER A 167 -12.52 -29.43 26.66
C SER A 167 -11.16 -29.88 26.12
N CYS A 168 -11.07 -30.08 24.81
CA CYS A 168 -9.89 -30.52 24.07
C CYS A 168 -9.08 -29.39 23.43
N LEU A 169 -9.59 -28.16 23.43
CA LEU A 169 -8.89 -27.01 22.84
C LEU A 169 -7.61 -26.68 23.62
N PRO A 170 -6.44 -26.63 22.96
CA PRO A 170 -5.18 -26.22 23.60
C PRO A 170 -5.27 -24.82 24.21
N GLU A 171 -4.57 -24.61 25.34
CA GLU A 171 -4.66 -23.39 26.13
C GLU A 171 -4.08 -22.18 25.41
N GLU A 172 -3.00 -22.39 24.65
CA GLU A 172 -2.37 -21.40 23.78
C GLU A 172 -3.37 -20.84 22.74
N LEU A 173 -4.12 -21.74 22.09
CA LEU A 173 -5.09 -21.37 21.07
C LEU A 173 -6.32 -20.70 21.67
N ALA A 174 -6.80 -21.20 22.81
CA ALA A 174 -7.86 -20.57 23.57
C ALA A 174 -7.51 -19.13 23.96
N CYS A 175 -6.30 -18.93 24.50
CA CYS A 175 -5.81 -17.61 24.89
C CYS A 175 -5.63 -16.70 23.67
N SER A 176 -5.12 -17.19 22.54
CA SER A 176 -5.00 -16.40 21.32
C SER A 176 -6.34 -15.97 20.73
N ILE A 177 -7.35 -16.86 20.73
CA ILE A 177 -8.72 -16.52 20.31
C ILE A 177 -9.30 -15.43 21.21
N LEU A 178 -9.12 -15.55 22.53
CA LEU A 178 -9.61 -14.56 23.49
C LEU A 178 -8.86 -13.23 23.39
N ALA A 179 -7.55 -13.25 23.19
CA ALA A 179 -6.75 -12.05 22.97
C ALA A 179 -7.26 -11.27 21.75
N LEU A 180 -7.54 -11.97 20.64
CA LEU A 180 -8.09 -11.35 19.44
C LEU A 180 -9.52 -10.83 19.65
N THR A 181 -10.39 -11.59 20.33
CA THR A 181 -11.83 -11.32 20.37
C THR A 181 -12.30 -10.46 21.55
N SER A 182 -11.48 -10.30 22.59
CA SER A 182 -11.83 -9.48 23.77
C SER A 182 -12.13 -8.02 23.42
N ARG A 183 -11.59 -7.50 22.31
CA ARG A 183 -11.91 -6.17 21.76
C ARG A 183 -13.39 -5.98 21.38
N PHE A 184 -14.09 -7.07 21.09
CA PHE A 184 -15.53 -7.08 20.75
C PHE A 184 -16.42 -7.39 21.95
N SER A 185 -15.83 -7.55 23.14
CA SER A 185 -16.51 -7.83 24.39
C SER A 185 -16.40 -6.64 25.34
N GLU A 186 -17.23 -6.63 26.39
CA GLU A 186 -17.17 -5.64 27.48
C GLU A 186 -15.87 -5.79 28.29
N LYS A 187 -15.28 -7.00 28.33
CA LYS A 187 -14.05 -7.32 29.07
C LYS A 187 -12.77 -6.97 28.29
N ARG A 188 -12.63 -5.73 27.83
CA ARG A 188 -11.46 -5.30 27.03
C ARG A 188 -10.14 -5.39 27.78
N ASP A 189 -10.18 -5.20 29.09
CA ASP A 189 -9.00 -5.20 29.97
C ASP A 189 -8.27 -6.56 29.99
N HIS A 190 -8.96 -7.65 29.63
CA HIS A 190 -8.36 -8.98 29.60
C HIS A 190 -7.56 -9.28 28.33
N LEU A 191 -7.55 -8.38 27.33
CA LEU A 191 -6.81 -8.56 26.08
C LEU A 191 -5.32 -8.78 26.32
N GLN A 192 -4.70 -7.96 27.17
CA GLN A 192 -3.27 -8.07 27.50
C GLN A 192 -2.98 -9.35 28.30
N LEU A 193 -3.86 -9.72 29.23
CA LEU A 193 -3.74 -10.93 30.04
C LEU A 193 -3.70 -12.19 29.14
N TYR A 194 -4.73 -12.38 28.30
CA TYR A 194 -4.79 -13.54 27.42
C TYR A 194 -3.66 -13.52 26.37
N GLY A 195 -3.29 -12.34 25.87
CA GLY A 195 -2.15 -12.19 24.96
C GLY A 195 -0.83 -12.63 25.59
N ASN A 196 -0.58 -12.26 26.85
CA ASN A 196 0.65 -12.65 27.56
C ASN A 196 0.67 -14.14 27.91
N ASN A 197 -0.48 -14.71 28.32
CA ASN A 197 -0.61 -16.14 28.55
C ASN A 197 -0.34 -16.95 27.27
N ALA A 198 -0.95 -16.56 26.16
CA ALA A 198 -0.73 -17.20 24.86
C ALA A 198 0.75 -17.17 24.46
N LYS A 199 1.41 -16.01 24.53
CA LYS A 199 2.85 -15.87 24.23
C LYS A 199 3.70 -16.80 25.08
N THR A 200 3.42 -16.86 26.39
CA THR A 200 4.19 -17.69 27.33
C THR A 200 4.05 -19.17 27.00
N LEU A 201 2.83 -19.64 26.74
CA LEU A 201 2.55 -21.02 26.37
C LEU A 201 3.19 -21.40 25.02
N ILE A 202 3.09 -20.52 24.01
CA ILE A 202 3.72 -20.72 22.70
C ILE A 202 5.24 -20.85 22.84
N MET A 203 5.88 -19.94 23.58
CA MET A 203 7.33 -19.99 23.78
C MET A 203 7.77 -21.24 24.53
N LEU A 204 6.98 -21.72 25.50
CA LEU A 204 7.22 -22.99 26.19
C LEU A 204 7.12 -24.19 25.24
N ARG A 205 6.11 -24.22 24.34
CA ARG A 205 5.98 -25.25 23.30
C ARG A 205 7.20 -25.31 22.39
N ILE A 206 7.68 -24.13 21.95
CA ILE A 206 8.87 -23.99 21.11
C ILE A 206 10.11 -24.49 21.86
N ALA A 207 10.31 -24.04 23.09
CA ALA A 207 11.47 -24.45 23.90
C ALA A 207 11.51 -25.96 24.16
N ASN A 208 10.34 -26.58 24.35
CA ASN A 208 10.21 -28.02 24.57
C ASN A 208 10.24 -28.85 23.28
N GLY A 209 10.27 -28.22 22.09
CA GLY A 209 10.19 -28.93 20.82
C GLY A 209 8.84 -29.64 20.59
N THR A 210 7.76 -29.14 21.21
CA THR A 210 6.41 -29.72 21.16
C THR A 210 5.44 -28.87 20.33
N VAL A 211 5.97 -28.13 19.35
CA VAL A 211 5.20 -27.29 18.44
C VAL A 211 4.27 -28.16 17.60
N ASP A 212 2.99 -27.82 17.61
CA ASP A 212 1.95 -28.45 16.80
C ASP A 212 1.27 -27.41 15.88
N LEU A 213 0.23 -27.85 15.16
CA LEU A 213 -0.51 -26.96 14.27
C LEU A 213 -1.17 -25.80 15.03
N THR A 214 -1.72 -26.09 16.22
CA THR A 214 -2.43 -25.09 17.04
C THR A 214 -1.49 -24.00 17.57
N THR A 215 -0.22 -24.33 17.79
CA THR A 215 0.83 -23.37 18.14
C THR A 215 1.02 -22.33 17.01
N ILE A 216 1.05 -22.78 15.75
CA ILE A 216 1.21 -21.90 14.58
C ILE A 216 -0.08 -21.10 14.33
N GLU A 217 -1.26 -21.70 14.51
CA GLU A 217 -2.55 -20.99 14.47
C GLU A 217 -2.62 -19.88 15.53
N SER A 218 -2.13 -20.17 16.74
CA SER A 218 -2.05 -19.21 17.83
C SER A 218 -1.18 -18.01 17.47
N LEU A 219 -0.04 -18.24 16.82
CA LEU A 219 0.81 -17.16 16.29
C LEU A 219 0.10 -16.36 15.19
N CYS A 220 -0.61 -17.02 14.27
CA CYS A 220 -1.39 -16.34 13.22
C CYS A 220 -2.42 -15.36 13.82
N LEU A 221 -3.17 -15.81 14.83
CA LEU A 221 -4.17 -14.97 15.51
C LEU A 221 -3.53 -13.81 16.31
N LEU A 222 -2.40 -14.05 16.99
CA LEU A 222 -1.66 -12.99 17.69
C LEU A 222 -1.04 -11.98 16.74
N SER A 223 -0.56 -12.40 15.57
CA SER A 223 -0.13 -11.50 14.50
C SER A 223 -1.27 -10.59 14.09
N TYR A 224 -2.43 -11.17 13.77
CA TYR A 224 -3.59 -10.40 13.36
C TYR A 224 -4.06 -9.42 14.44
N SER A 225 -4.16 -9.88 15.70
CA SER A 225 -4.48 -8.99 16.84
C SER A 225 -3.52 -7.81 16.92
N SER A 226 -2.21 -8.07 16.83
CA SER A 226 -1.18 -7.02 16.91
C SER A 226 -1.29 -5.99 15.77
N PHE A 227 -1.66 -6.42 14.56
CA PHE A 227 -1.91 -5.51 13.44
C PHE A 227 -3.16 -4.64 13.67
N ILE A 228 -4.23 -5.19 14.24
CA ILE A 228 -5.42 -4.40 14.61
C ILE A 228 -5.08 -3.36 15.69
N ASP A 229 -4.17 -3.71 16.60
CA ASP A 229 -3.70 -2.85 17.69
C ASP A 229 -2.65 -1.81 17.24
N GLY A 230 -2.22 -1.81 15.98
CA GLY A 230 -1.19 -0.88 15.48
C GLY A 230 0.25 -1.26 15.88
N ASN A 231 0.43 -2.37 16.59
CA ASN A 231 1.74 -2.90 16.99
C ASN A 231 2.40 -3.69 15.84
N VAL A 232 2.68 -2.98 14.74
CA VAL A 232 3.14 -3.57 13.46
C VAL A 232 4.39 -4.45 13.65
N HIS A 233 5.38 -4.01 14.42
CA HIS A 233 6.59 -4.78 14.66
C HIS A 233 6.35 -6.10 15.41
N LEU A 234 5.48 -6.07 16.42
CA LEU A 234 5.12 -7.28 17.18
C LEU A 234 4.33 -8.25 16.29
N GLY A 235 3.41 -7.73 15.48
CA GLY A 235 2.65 -8.52 14.51
C GLY A 235 3.56 -9.21 13.48
N GLN A 236 4.51 -8.46 12.92
CA GLN A 236 5.54 -8.97 12.00
C GLN A 236 6.45 -10.01 12.65
N PHE A 237 6.81 -9.83 13.92
CA PHE A 237 7.61 -10.82 14.65
C PHE A 237 6.86 -12.15 14.81
N HIS A 238 5.63 -12.13 15.30
CA HIS A 238 4.81 -13.34 15.42
C HIS A 238 4.60 -14.01 14.05
N LEU A 239 4.41 -13.20 12.99
CA LEU A 239 4.18 -13.69 11.63
C LEU A 239 5.43 -14.36 11.06
N GLY A 240 6.60 -13.72 11.22
CA GLY A 240 7.90 -14.27 10.81
C GLY A 240 8.25 -15.56 11.56
N LEU A 241 7.94 -15.63 12.86
CA LEU A 241 8.11 -16.84 13.65
C LEU A 241 7.22 -17.97 13.14
N ALA A 242 5.94 -17.69 12.85
CA ALA A 242 5.02 -18.66 12.27
C ALA A 242 5.51 -19.19 10.91
N PHE A 243 6.01 -18.31 10.03
CA PHE A 243 6.61 -18.75 8.75
C PHE A 243 7.88 -19.58 8.94
N GLN A 244 8.71 -19.28 9.93
CA GLN A 244 9.88 -20.11 10.23
C GLN A 244 9.46 -21.51 10.66
N LEU A 245 8.43 -21.64 11.52
CA LEU A 245 7.88 -22.92 11.92
C LEU A 245 7.25 -23.67 10.74
N CYS A 246 6.53 -22.97 9.85
CA CYS A 246 5.98 -23.55 8.63
C CYS A 246 7.08 -24.13 7.73
N ARG A 247 8.18 -23.40 7.52
CA ARG A 247 9.35 -23.86 6.75
C ARG A 247 10.03 -25.06 7.39
N SER A 248 10.18 -25.05 8.71
CA SER A 248 10.71 -26.21 9.45
C SER A 248 9.82 -27.45 9.32
N ALA A 249 8.50 -27.26 9.20
CA ALA A 249 7.52 -28.32 8.98
C ALA A 249 7.22 -28.60 7.48
N MET A 250 7.93 -27.92 6.56
CA MET A 250 7.74 -27.99 5.10
C MET A 250 6.32 -27.67 4.61
N LEU A 251 5.53 -26.90 5.37
CA LEU A 251 4.15 -26.53 5.02
C LEU A 251 4.09 -25.54 3.84
N ASP A 252 5.21 -24.91 3.50
CA ASP A 252 5.41 -24.00 2.37
C ASP A 252 5.71 -24.73 1.04
N THR A 253 5.77 -26.06 1.05
CA THR A 253 6.10 -26.87 -0.13
C THR A 253 4.94 -27.77 -0.53
N GLN A 254 4.67 -27.88 -1.85
CA GLN A 254 3.64 -28.78 -2.36
C GLN A 254 3.86 -30.25 -1.97
N SER A 255 5.12 -30.69 -1.79
CA SER A 255 5.45 -32.07 -1.43
C SER A 255 4.85 -32.54 -0.11
N SER A 256 4.61 -31.62 0.84
CA SER A 256 3.98 -31.92 2.13
C SER A 256 2.50 -32.31 2.01
N TYR A 257 1.88 -32.05 0.85
CA TYR A 257 0.44 -32.24 0.60
C TYR A 257 0.13 -33.39 -0.38
N ILE A 258 1.14 -34.18 -0.78
CA ILE A 258 0.93 -35.31 -1.71
C ILE A 258 0.14 -36.44 -1.03
N VAL A 259 0.41 -36.68 0.25
CA VAL A 259 -0.30 -37.67 1.06
C VAL A 259 -1.35 -36.93 1.87
N GLU A 260 -2.62 -37.15 1.55
CA GLU A 260 -3.73 -36.55 2.29
C GLU A 260 -3.79 -37.11 3.71
N ASP A 261 -3.62 -36.21 4.69
CA ASP A 261 -3.89 -36.45 6.09
C ASP A 261 -5.17 -35.73 6.52
N SER A 262 -5.74 -36.14 7.67
CA SER A 262 -6.97 -35.50 8.18
C SER A 262 -6.86 -33.99 8.38
N ASN A 263 -5.64 -33.46 8.51
CA ASN A 263 -5.35 -32.04 8.74
C ASN A 263 -4.90 -31.31 7.47
N THR A 264 -4.96 -31.94 6.29
CA THR A 264 -4.42 -31.39 5.03
C THR A 264 -5.07 -30.04 4.70
N GLU A 265 -6.40 -29.95 4.76
CA GLU A 265 -7.11 -28.70 4.49
C GLU A 265 -6.82 -27.62 5.55
N ARG A 266 -6.73 -28.02 6.82
CA ARG A 266 -6.40 -27.11 7.93
C ARG A 266 -5.00 -26.51 7.80
N LYS A 267 -4.02 -27.30 7.33
CA LYS A 267 -2.67 -26.83 7.02
C LYS A 267 -2.66 -25.82 5.87
N LYS A 268 -3.38 -26.09 4.76
CA LYS A 268 -3.49 -25.17 3.62
C LYS A 268 -4.10 -23.83 4.05
N ARG A 269 -5.22 -23.90 4.77
CA ARG A 269 -5.93 -22.76 5.38
C ARG A 269 -5.02 -21.89 6.24
N LEU A 270 -4.26 -22.50 7.14
CA LEU A 270 -3.31 -21.80 8.00
C LEU A 270 -2.20 -21.12 7.21
N PHE A 271 -1.54 -21.84 6.29
CA PHE A 271 -0.45 -21.29 5.49
C PHE A 271 -0.91 -20.07 4.68
N TRP A 272 -2.04 -20.20 3.97
CA TRP A 272 -2.56 -19.09 3.15
C TRP A 272 -3.14 -17.94 4.00
N SER A 273 -3.59 -18.21 5.23
CA SER A 273 -3.96 -17.16 6.18
C SER A 273 -2.75 -16.33 6.63
N LEU A 274 -1.61 -17.00 6.93
CA LEU A 274 -0.35 -16.31 7.20
C LEU A 274 0.09 -15.49 5.99
N GLN A 275 -0.04 -16.06 4.79
CA GLN A 275 0.30 -15.37 3.54
C GLN A 275 -0.58 -14.13 3.29
N LEU A 276 -1.88 -14.19 3.57
CA LEU A 276 -2.75 -13.02 3.52
C LEU A 276 -2.31 -11.94 4.53
N LEU A 277 -1.97 -12.31 5.76
CA LEU A 277 -1.46 -11.34 6.73
C LEU A 277 -0.16 -10.69 6.24
N GLU A 278 0.75 -11.46 5.64
CA GLU A 278 1.97 -10.92 5.03
C GLU A 278 1.64 -9.97 3.87
N GLN A 279 0.70 -10.36 3.01
CA GLN A 279 0.26 -9.59 1.84
C GLN A 279 -0.45 -8.27 2.17
N TYR A 280 -1.07 -8.14 3.35
CA TYR A 280 -1.74 -6.91 3.77
C TYR A 280 -0.96 -6.09 4.80
N TYR A 281 -0.17 -6.74 5.68
CA TYR A 281 0.48 -6.12 6.84
C TYR A 281 1.98 -6.40 6.97
N GLY A 282 2.52 -7.34 6.19
CA GLY A 282 3.94 -7.69 6.17
C GLY A 282 4.86 -6.56 5.69
N ARG A 283 6.16 -6.70 5.98
CA ARG A 283 7.21 -5.74 5.62
C ARG A 283 7.64 -5.95 4.17
N GLN A 284 7.74 -4.88 3.38
CA GLN A 284 8.06 -4.99 1.94
C GLN A 284 9.54 -5.26 1.66
N ASP A 285 10.45 -4.67 2.45
CA ASP A 285 11.90 -4.67 2.21
C ASP A 285 12.69 -5.43 3.29
N GLY A 286 12.13 -6.51 3.85
CA GLY A 286 12.78 -7.28 4.91
C GLY A 286 13.70 -8.37 4.38
N LEU A 287 14.88 -8.58 4.99
CA LEU A 287 15.70 -9.77 4.70
C LEU A 287 14.92 -11.09 4.93
N LEU A 288 13.98 -11.05 5.88
CA LEU A 288 13.08 -12.15 6.22
C LEU A 288 11.71 -12.06 5.54
N SER A 289 11.42 -10.99 4.79
CA SER A 289 10.18 -10.93 3.99
C SER A 289 10.36 -11.86 2.81
N ILE A 290 9.41 -12.79 2.62
CA ILE A 290 9.47 -13.69 1.48
C ILE A 290 9.21 -12.87 0.22
N PRO A 291 10.06 -12.95 -0.82
CA PRO A 291 9.84 -12.21 -2.05
C PRO A 291 8.47 -12.58 -2.59
N THR A 292 7.68 -11.57 -2.90
CA THR A 292 6.28 -11.70 -3.31
C THR A 292 6.10 -12.71 -4.45
N ASP A 293 7.09 -12.84 -5.32
CA ASP A 293 7.06 -13.74 -6.48
C ASP A 293 7.22 -15.23 -6.14
N VAL A 294 7.80 -15.57 -4.98
CA VAL A 294 8.12 -16.97 -4.59
C VAL A 294 6.85 -17.80 -4.40
N TRP A 295 5.76 -17.18 -3.95
CA TRP A 295 4.47 -17.84 -3.75
C TRP A 295 3.34 -17.10 -4.44
N ARG A 296 3.57 -16.68 -5.70
CA ARG A 296 2.46 -16.26 -6.57
C ARG A 296 1.44 -17.41 -6.61
N PRO A 297 0.19 -17.22 -6.15
CA PRO A 297 -0.76 -18.31 -6.12
C PRO A 297 -1.03 -18.75 -7.56
N ALA A 298 -0.78 -20.04 -7.84
CA ALA A 298 -0.96 -20.58 -9.18
C ALA A 298 -2.45 -20.78 -9.44
N TYR A 299 -2.93 -20.31 -10.59
CA TYR A 299 -4.21 -20.76 -11.10
C TYR A 299 -4.02 -22.20 -11.57
N THR A 300 -4.81 -23.13 -11.04
CA THR A 300 -4.76 -24.52 -11.45
C THR A 300 -5.10 -24.62 -12.94
N SER A 301 -4.08 -24.64 -13.80
CA SER A 301 -4.24 -24.98 -15.21
C SER A 301 -3.49 -26.30 -15.45
N SER A 302 -4.28 -27.34 -15.69
CA SER A 302 -3.81 -28.58 -16.26
C SER A 302 -3.12 -28.27 -17.59
N GLY A 303 -1.84 -28.61 -17.71
CA GLY A 303 -1.15 -28.68 -19.00
C GLY A 303 -0.24 -27.50 -19.35
N SER A 304 0.86 -27.33 -18.62
CA SER A 304 2.10 -26.86 -19.24
C SER A 304 3.27 -27.62 -18.66
N SER A 305 3.80 -28.55 -19.44
CA SER A 305 5.05 -29.25 -19.22
C SER A 305 6.21 -28.24 -19.29
N GLN A 306 6.44 -27.48 -18.23
CA GLN A 306 7.70 -26.76 -18.02
C GLN A 306 8.51 -27.51 -16.97
N MET A 307 9.77 -27.81 -17.32
CA MET A 307 10.75 -28.54 -16.49
C MET A 307 10.71 -28.06 -15.04
N GLU A 308 10.24 -28.94 -14.15
CA GLU A 308 10.05 -28.69 -12.71
C GLU A 308 11.40 -28.73 -11.99
N LEU A 309 11.95 -27.56 -11.67
CA LEU A 309 13.08 -27.39 -10.74
C LEU A 309 12.80 -26.40 -9.61
N ASP A 310 11.66 -25.70 -9.62
CA ASP A 310 11.27 -24.79 -8.54
C ASP A 310 10.29 -25.45 -7.56
N PRO A 311 10.47 -25.28 -6.23
CA PRO A 311 9.53 -25.77 -5.25
C PRO A 311 8.18 -25.07 -5.46
N LYS A 312 7.19 -25.83 -5.93
CA LYS A 312 5.85 -25.32 -6.16
C LYS A 312 5.20 -24.93 -4.83
N ALA A 313 4.58 -23.76 -4.82
CA ALA A 313 3.78 -23.24 -3.72
C ALA A 313 2.73 -24.26 -3.26
N PRO A 314 2.31 -24.23 -1.98
CA PRO A 314 1.32 -25.18 -1.48
C PRO A 314 -0.03 -24.95 -2.17
N PRO A 315 -0.82 -26.02 -2.39
CA PRO A 315 -2.13 -25.91 -3.01
C PRO A 315 -3.06 -25.00 -2.19
N LEU A 316 -3.96 -24.30 -2.88
CA LEU A 316 -5.01 -23.51 -2.23
C LEU A 316 -6.00 -24.43 -1.47
N PRO A 317 -6.59 -23.98 -0.36
CA PRO A 317 -7.61 -24.73 0.36
C PRO A 317 -8.90 -24.86 -0.49
N GLN A 318 -9.68 -25.91 -0.22
CA GLN A 318 -10.98 -26.11 -0.86
C GLN A 318 -12.00 -25.10 -0.32
N ASP A 319 -12.43 -24.18 -1.19
CA ASP A 319 -13.44 -23.17 -0.89
C ASP A 319 -14.66 -23.35 -1.80
N GLU A 320 -15.77 -23.76 -1.20
CA GLU A 320 -17.04 -24.02 -1.92
C GLU A 320 -18.02 -22.84 -1.82
N LEU A 321 -17.65 -21.74 -1.15
CA LEU A 321 -18.56 -20.62 -0.92
C LEU A 321 -18.84 -19.84 -2.21
N GLY A 322 -20.11 -19.87 -2.62
CA GLY A 322 -20.62 -19.09 -3.74
C GLY A 322 -20.23 -19.61 -5.12
N THR A 323 -19.64 -20.81 -5.22
CA THR A 323 -19.29 -21.42 -6.50
C THR A 323 -20.52 -22.03 -7.16
N THR A 324 -20.61 -21.92 -8.49
CA THR A 324 -21.71 -22.54 -9.25
C THR A 324 -21.33 -23.91 -9.80
N THR A 325 -20.03 -24.14 -9.97
CA THR A 325 -19.45 -25.41 -10.42
C THR A 325 -18.25 -25.79 -9.56
N GLN A 326 -18.00 -27.09 -9.39
CA GLN A 326 -16.89 -27.61 -8.58
C GLN A 326 -15.48 -27.27 -9.12
N ARG A 327 -15.36 -26.66 -10.30
CA ARG A 327 -14.08 -26.25 -10.89
C ARG A 327 -13.76 -24.77 -10.69
N GLU A 328 -14.71 -23.97 -10.24
CA GLU A 328 -14.47 -22.54 -9.99
C GLU A 328 -13.75 -22.36 -8.64
N PRO A 329 -12.72 -21.50 -8.56
CA PRO A 329 -12.14 -21.12 -7.28
C PRO A 329 -13.18 -20.36 -6.45
N GLY A 330 -13.32 -20.71 -5.17
CA GLY A 330 -14.17 -19.97 -4.25
C GLY A 330 -13.65 -18.58 -3.93
N ILE A 331 -14.54 -17.74 -3.38
CA ILE A 331 -14.31 -16.31 -3.12
C ILE A 331 -13.06 -16.03 -2.29
N TRP A 332 -12.73 -16.86 -1.31
CA TRP A 332 -11.57 -16.65 -0.46
C TRP A 332 -10.28 -16.88 -1.24
N ASN A 333 -10.25 -17.88 -2.12
CA ASN A 333 -9.12 -18.14 -3.00
C ASN A 333 -8.91 -17.00 -3.99
N THR A 334 -9.99 -16.43 -4.54
CA THR A 334 -9.93 -15.24 -5.40
C THR A 334 -9.36 -14.03 -4.64
N SER A 335 -9.77 -13.83 -3.38
CA SER A 335 -9.20 -12.81 -2.50
C SER A 335 -7.70 -13.00 -2.22
N VAL A 336 -7.18 -14.24 -2.19
CA VAL A 336 -5.73 -14.51 -2.05
C VAL A 336 -4.95 -14.01 -3.25
N HIS A 337 -5.49 -14.18 -4.47
CA HIS A 337 -4.86 -13.66 -5.69
C HIS A 337 -4.83 -12.13 -5.69
N LEU A 338 -5.93 -11.46 -5.34
CA LEU A 338 -5.92 -9.98 -5.23
C LEU A 338 -5.04 -9.48 -4.07
N GLY A 339 -4.97 -10.22 -2.96
CA GLY A 339 -4.04 -9.92 -1.87
C GLY A 339 -2.58 -9.93 -2.33
N TRP A 340 -2.22 -10.86 -3.21
CA TRP A 340 -0.89 -10.89 -3.83
C TRP A 340 -0.63 -9.63 -4.67
N ILE A 341 -1.56 -9.22 -5.53
CA ILE A 341 -1.44 -7.97 -6.30
C ILE A 341 -1.29 -6.76 -5.38
N TRP A 342 -2.11 -6.70 -4.32
CA TRP A 342 -2.03 -5.65 -3.31
C TRP A 342 -0.65 -5.56 -2.66
N SER A 343 -0.01 -6.68 -2.37
CA SER A 343 1.36 -6.67 -1.83
C SER A 343 2.38 -6.09 -2.82
N GLN A 344 2.21 -6.30 -4.13
CA GLN A 344 3.04 -5.63 -5.14
C GLN A 344 2.77 -4.12 -5.18
N VAL A 345 1.52 -3.68 -5.01
CA VAL A 345 1.18 -2.26 -4.88
C VAL A 345 1.87 -1.65 -3.66
N ARG A 346 1.84 -2.33 -2.50
CA ARG A 346 2.53 -1.87 -1.28
C ARG A 346 4.04 -1.75 -1.49
N ARG A 347 4.66 -2.72 -2.17
CA ARG A 347 6.07 -2.64 -2.55
C ARG A 347 6.34 -1.47 -3.50
N TYR A 348 5.48 -1.22 -4.49
CA TYR A 348 5.61 -0.07 -5.39
C TYR A 348 5.58 1.26 -4.62
N VAL A 349 4.66 1.39 -3.65
CA VAL A 349 4.59 2.57 -2.77
C VAL A 349 5.86 2.70 -1.90
N SER A 350 6.40 1.59 -1.39
CA SER A 350 7.68 1.56 -0.64
C SER A 350 8.85 2.04 -1.52
N ASP A 351 8.97 1.52 -2.74
CA ASP A 351 10.02 1.92 -3.68
C ASP A 351 9.90 3.43 -3.99
N CYS A 352 8.69 3.92 -4.22
CA CYS A 352 8.41 5.34 -4.42
C CYS A 352 8.83 6.21 -3.22
N SER A 353 8.53 5.81 -1.98
CA SER A 353 8.91 6.59 -0.79
C SER A 353 10.43 6.65 -0.58
N HIS A 354 11.15 5.59 -0.97
CA HIS A 354 12.61 5.54 -0.92
C HIS A 354 13.30 6.17 -2.14
N ASN A 355 12.55 6.90 -2.97
CA ASN A 355 13.03 7.53 -4.20
C ASN A 355 13.56 6.58 -5.28
N VAL A 356 13.13 5.32 -5.25
CA VAL A 356 13.42 4.33 -6.31
C VAL A 356 12.35 4.48 -7.40
N TRP A 357 12.55 5.47 -8.26
CA TRP A 357 11.57 5.81 -9.31
C TRP A 357 11.94 5.21 -10.66
N LYS A 358 10.92 4.66 -11.33
CA LYS A 358 10.95 4.33 -12.76
C LYS A 358 9.67 4.86 -13.39
N GLU A 359 9.76 5.39 -14.60
CA GLU A 359 8.64 6.08 -15.23
C GLU A 359 7.46 5.12 -15.45
N PRO A 360 6.25 5.39 -14.92
CA PRO A 360 5.13 4.44 -14.93
C PRO A 360 4.67 3.99 -16.32
N TRP A 361 4.77 4.86 -17.32
CA TRP A 361 4.40 4.55 -18.71
C TRP A 361 5.42 3.66 -19.44
N ARG A 362 6.53 3.31 -18.80
CA ARG A 362 7.48 2.33 -19.32
C ARG A 362 6.94 0.92 -19.10
N HIS A 363 7.06 0.08 -20.12
CA HIS A 363 6.64 -1.33 -20.06
C HIS A 363 7.39 -2.14 -18.98
N ASP A 364 8.63 -1.76 -18.69
CA ASP A 364 9.49 -2.41 -17.70
C ASP A 364 9.41 -1.77 -16.30
N SER A 365 8.45 -0.86 -16.08
CA SER A 365 8.17 -0.26 -14.78
C SER A 365 7.40 -1.22 -13.87
N MET A 366 7.50 -1.01 -12.56
CA MET A 366 6.70 -1.76 -11.59
C MET A 366 5.20 -1.50 -11.80
N TYR A 367 4.82 -0.25 -12.07
CA TYR A 367 3.43 0.12 -12.42
C TYR A 367 2.86 -0.75 -13.55
N ALA A 368 3.59 -0.87 -14.67
CA ALA A 368 3.13 -1.62 -15.84
C ALA A 368 3.01 -3.13 -15.53
N LYS A 369 3.94 -3.68 -14.74
CA LYS A 369 3.89 -5.08 -14.30
C LYS A 369 2.68 -5.35 -13.41
N VAL A 370 2.48 -4.53 -12.36
CA VAL A 370 1.35 -4.70 -11.43
C VAL A 370 0.02 -4.53 -12.15
N LEU A 371 -0.09 -3.57 -13.08
CA LEU A 371 -1.29 -3.37 -13.89
C LEU A 371 -1.57 -4.60 -14.78
N SER A 372 -0.54 -5.18 -15.40
CA SER A 372 -0.67 -6.39 -16.20
C SER A 372 -1.16 -7.57 -15.35
N ASP A 373 -0.56 -7.78 -14.18
CA ASP A 373 -0.94 -8.85 -13.27
C ASP A 373 -2.36 -8.66 -12.70
N PHE A 374 -2.77 -7.41 -12.47
CA PHE A 374 -4.13 -7.06 -12.06
C PHE A 374 -5.14 -7.44 -13.14
N MET A 375 -4.90 -7.05 -14.40
CA MET A 375 -5.76 -7.41 -15.54
C MET A 375 -5.84 -8.93 -15.76
N GLU A 376 -4.73 -9.64 -15.61
CA GLU A 376 -4.71 -11.11 -15.69
C GLU A 376 -5.58 -11.73 -14.58
N THR A 377 -5.47 -11.20 -13.37
CA THR A 377 -6.24 -11.66 -12.20
C THR A 377 -7.72 -11.37 -12.35
N GLU A 378 -8.08 -10.16 -12.74
CA GLU A 378 -9.46 -9.74 -13.02
C GLU A 378 -10.13 -10.65 -14.05
N ASN A 379 -9.44 -10.96 -15.14
CA ASN A 379 -9.96 -11.85 -16.18
C ASN A 379 -10.25 -13.27 -15.64
N ARG A 380 -9.56 -13.69 -14.58
CA ARG A 380 -9.72 -15.00 -13.94
C ARG A 380 -10.71 -15.02 -12.78
N ILE A 381 -11.22 -13.87 -12.34
CA ILE A 381 -12.30 -13.80 -11.34
C ILE A 381 -13.55 -14.48 -11.94
N PRO A 382 -14.05 -15.57 -11.32
CA PRO A 382 -15.24 -16.26 -11.80
C PRO A 382 -16.45 -15.33 -11.91
N MET A 383 -17.27 -15.54 -12.95
CA MET A 383 -18.46 -14.72 -13.17
C MET A 383 -19.43 -14.73 -11.98
N CYS A 384 -19.48 -15.82 -11.22
CA CYS A 384 -20.32 -15.97 -10.04
C CYS A 384 -19.93 -15.04 -8.87
N HIS A 385 -18.71 -14.51 -8.85
CA HIS A 385 -18.20 -13.61 -7.82
C HIS A 385 -18.16 -12.13 -8.25
N ARG A 386 -18.36 -11.83 -9.53
CA ARG A 386 -18.33 -10.45 -10.04
C ARG A 386 -19.49 -9.59 -9.54
N TYR A 387 -19.26 -8.29 -9.46
CA TYR A 387 -20.23 -7.32 -8.93
C TYR A 387 -21.62 -7.43 -9.57
N ASP A 388 -21.67 -7.45 -10.90
CA ASP A 388 -22.94 -7.44 -11.67
C ASP A 388 -23.76 -8.72 -11.52
N THR A 389 -23.10 -9.86 -11.30
CA THR A 389 -23.77 -11.15 -11.11
C THR A 389 -24.28 -11.29 -9.68
N VAL A 390 -23.46 -10.91 -8.71
CA VAL A 390 -23.76 -11.06 -7.28
C VAL A 390 -24.86 -10.10 -6.84
N LYS A 391 -24.92 -8.92 -7.48
CA LYS A 391 -25.92 -7.87 -7.26
C LYS A 391 -26.07 -7.49 -5.79
N PHE A 392 -24.94 -7.21 -5.15
CA PHE A 392 -24.90 -6.87 -3.73
C PHE A 392 -25.89 -5.76 -3.35
N PHE A 393 -26.08 -4.78 -4.22
CA PHE A 393 -27.01 -3.67 -4.02
C PHE A 393 -28.47 -4.14 -3.82
N GLU A 394 -28.93 -5.19 -4.51
CA GLU A 394 -30.30 -5.74 -4.42
C GLU A 394 -30.52 -6.62 -3.18
N ARG A 395 -29.45 -7.05 -2.49
CA ARG A 395 -29.54 -8.00 -1.37
C ARG A 395 -30.08 -7.37 -0.09
N LYS A 396 -30.85 -8.16 0.66
CA LYS A 396 -31.45 -7.77 1.95
C LYS A 396 -30.54 -8.15 3.13
N MET A 397 -30.61 -7.38 4.21
CA MET A 397 -29.80 -7.59 5.43
C MET A 397 -29.88 -9.04 5.97
N ASP A 398 -31.06 -9.65 6.00
CA ASP A 398 -31.25 -11.02 6.50
C ASP A 398 -30.53 -12.08 5.66
N GLU A 399 -30.45 -11.88 4.34
CA GLU A 399 -29.73 -12.78 3.43
C GLU A 399 -28.23 -12.67 3.64
N LEU A 400 -27.75 -11.43 3.86
CA LEU A 400 -26.35 -11.15 4.11
C LEU A 400 -25.89 -11.73 5.46
N ALA A 401 -26.73 -11.64 6.48
CA ALA A 401 -26.45 -12.19 7.80
C ALA A 401 -26.34 -13.72 7.81
N LYS A 402 -27.11 -14.43 6.97
CA LYS A 402 -27.06 -15.90 6.85
C LYS A 402 -25.77 -16.38 6.18
N ASN A 403 -25.32 -15.69 5.14
CA ASN A 403 -24.13 -16.07 4.36
C ASN A 403 -22.95 -15.12 4.65
N ARG A 404 -22.79 -14.75 5.92
CA ARG A 404 -21.83 -13.73 6.36
C ARG A 404 -20.41 -14.02 5.91
N ASP A 405 -20.00 -15.30 5.94
CA ASP A 405 -18.66 -15.75 5.56
C ASP A 405 -18.36 -15.45 4.09
N TYR A 406 -19.32 -15.64 3.20
CA TYR A 406 -19.19 -15.25 1.78
C TYR A 406 -19.09 -13.74 1.62
N TRP A 407 -20.02 -13.00 2.23
CA TRP A 407 -20.13 -11.55 2.03
C TRP A 407 -18.97 -10.76 2.64
N ALA A 408 -18.47 -11.17 3.81
CA ALA A 408 -17.33 -10.55 4.45
C ALA A 408 -16.05 -10.68 3.59
N THR A 409 -15.84 -11.86 2.99
CA THR A 409 -14.72 -12.11 2.07
C THR A 409 -14.92 -11.42 0.73
N TRP A 410 -16.14 -11.45 0.18
CA TRP A 410 -16.46 -10.75 -1.07
C TRP A 410 -16.25 -9.23 -0.94
N LEU A 411 -16.69 -8.62 0.17
CA LEU A 411 -16.44 -7.20 0.45
C LEU A 411 -14.94 -6.92 0.54
N LYS A 412 -14.18 -7.78 1.22
CA LYS A 412 -12.72 -7.64 1.28
C LYS A 412 -12.11 -7.67 -0.13
N GLU A 413 -12.54 -8.61 -0.97
CA GLU A 413 -12.12 -8.70 -2.38
C GLU A 413 -12.43 -7.42 -3.16
N GLN A 414 -13.66 -6.90 -3.07
CA GLN A 414 -14.07 -5.69 -3.80
C GLN A 414 -13.33 -4.43 -3.32
N PHE A 415 -13.16 -4.26 -2.00
CA PHE A 415 -12.37 -3.13 -1.47
C PHE A 415 -10.92 -3.21 -1.96
N THR A 416 -10.32 -4.40 -1.98
CA THR A 416 -8.96 -4.60 -2.54
C THR A 416 -8.92 -4.35 -4.04
N TYR A 417 -9.91 -4.83 -4.80
CA TYR A 417 -10.03 -4.62 -6.24
C TYR A 417 -10.02 -3.12 -6.59
N HIS A 418 -10.77 -2.29 -5.87
CA HIS A 418 -10.77 -0.84 -6.11
C HIS A 418 -9.56 -0.13 -5.49
N ALA A 419 -9.03 -0.59 -4.35
CA ALA A 419 -7.86 0.02 -3.73
C ALA A 419 -6.60 -0.07 -4.61
N ILE A 420 -6.39 -1.18 -5.31
CA ILE A 420 -5.24 -1.40 -6.21
C ILE A 420 -5.09 -0.26 -7.25
N PRO A 421 -6.07 0.00 -8.15
CA PRO A 421 -5.98 1.07 -9.13
C PRO A 421 -6.04 2.46 -8.49
N THR A 422 -6.71 2.65 -7.34
CA THR A 422 -6.69 3.93 -6.62
C THR A 422 -5.28 4.30 -6.17
N VAL A 423 -4.54 3.37 -5.56
CA VAL A 423 -3.15 3.62 -5.10
C VAL A 423 -2.19 3.72 -6.27
N LEU A 424 -2.25 2.78 -7.22
CA LEU A 424 -1.36 2.78 -8.40
C LEU A 424 -1.41 4.09 -9.18
N ASN A 425 -2.59 4.71 -9.23
CA ASN A 425 -2.86 5.96 -9.95
C ASN A 425 -2.95 7.19 -9.04
N HIS A 426 -2.56 7.08 -7.77
CA HIS A 426 -2.73 8.15 -6.81
C HIS A 426 -1.95 9.41 -7.23
N PRO A 427 -2.59 10.60 -7.33
CA PRO A 427 -1.96 11.82 -7.84
C PRO A 427 -0.64 12.19 -7.17
N LEU A 428 -0.52 11.95 -5.86
CA LEU A 428 0.71 12.21 -5.09
C LEU A 428 1.94 11.53 -5.72
N LEU A 429 1.84 10.26 -6.11
CA LEU A 429 3.01 9.49 -6.55
C LEU A 429 3.69 10.18 -7.73
N TYR A 430 2.91 10.74 -8.65
CA TYR A 430 3.46 11.41 -9.81
C TYR A 430 3.92 12.84 -9.51
N ILE A 431 3.22 13.57 -8.63
CA ILE A 431 3.62 14.90 -8.21
C ILE A 431 4.99 14.86 -7.51
N VAL A 432 5.16 13.96 -6.54
CA VAL A 432 6.41 13.76 -5.82
C VAL A 432 7.49 13.22 -6.76
N GLY A 433 7.17 12.24 -7.60
CA GLY A 433 8.11 11.70 -8.59
C GLY A 433 8.65 12.75 -9.57
N ALA A 434 7.81 13.71 -9.99
CA ALA A 434 8.21 14.82 -10.86
C ALA A 434 9.10 15.87 -10.14
N GLN A 435 8.93 16.06 -8.82
CA GLN A 435 9.79 16.96 -8.04
C GLN A 435 11.21 16.41 -7.88
N HIS A 436 11.35 15.10 -7.62
CA HIS A 436 12.65 14.47 -7.46
C HIS A 436 13.41 14.28 -8.78
N ASN A 437 12.71 14.27 -9.91
CA ASN A 437 13.30 14.09 -11.23
C ASN A 437 12.92 15.22 -12.19
N ALA A 438 13.77 16.25 -12.29
CA ALA A 438 13.52 17.40 -13.16
C ALA A 438 13.38 17.07 -14.67
N ASN A 439 13.82 15.88 -15.10
CA ASN A 439 13.68 15.40 -16.48
C ASN A 439 12.39 14.58 -16.72
N LEU A 440 11.62 14.29 -15.67
CA LEU A 440 10.43 13.45 -15.71
C LEU A 440 9.21 14.29 -16.16
N GLY A 441 9.11 14.50 -17.48
CA GLY A 441 7.93 15.11 -18.09
C GLY A 441 6.79 14.11 -18.16
N ILE A 442 5.81 14.21 -17.25
CA ILE A 442 4.64 13.33 -17.24
C ILE A 442 3.83 13.55 -18.53
N PRO A 443 3.60 12.51 -19.36
CA PRO A 443 2.76 12.63 -20.54
C PRO A 443 1.33 13.01 -20.14
N ASN A 444 0.77 14.05 -20.76
CA ASN A 444 -0.59 14.53 -20.46
C ASN A 444 -1.66 13.44 -20.60
N THR A 445 -1.50 12.53 -21.56
CA THR A 445 -2.40 11.40 -21.78
C THR A 445 -2.37 10.41 -20.62
N PHE A 446 -1.18 10.11 -20.11
CA PHE A 446 -1.00 9.26 -18.94
C PHE A 446 -1.60 9.92 -17.69
N TRP A 447 -1.24 11.19 -17.42
CA TRP A 447 -1.73 11.92 -16.26
C TRP A 447 -3.26 11.99 -16.21
N ARG A 448 -3.90 12.35 -17.33
CA ARG A 448 -5.37 12.45 -17.40
C ARG A 448 -6.03 11.10 -17.09
N ARG A 449 -5.61 10.04 -17.80
CA ARG A 449 -6.19 8.70 -17.62
C ARG A 449 -5.96 8.18 -16.21
N SER A 450 -4.77 8.37 -15.67
CA SER A 450 -4.42 7.93 -14.32
C SER A 450 -5.26 8.66 -13.27
N SER A 451 -5.37 9.98 -13.38
CA SER A 451 -6.20 10.81 -12.49
C SER A 451 -7.68 10.40 -12.51
N GLU A 452 -8.23 10.12 -13.70
CA GLU A 452 -9.60 9.61 -13.89
C GLU A 452 -9.79 8.24 -13.24
N GLN A 453 -8.84 7.31 -13.41
CA GLN A 453 -8.86 5.98 -12.80
C GLN A 453 -8.83 6.06 -11.27
N ALA A 454 -7.94 6.88 -10.70
CA ALA A 454 -7.87 7.05 -9.25
C ALA A 454 -9.20 7.54 -8.67
N LEU A 455 -9.82 8.54 -9.30
CA LEU A 455 -11.09 9.10 -8.87
C LEU A 455 -12.27 8.14 -9.05
N LEU A 456 -12.32 7.40 -10.17
CA LEU A 456 -13.33 6.38 -10.44
C LEU A 456 -13.34 5.31 -9.34
N HIS A 457 -12.17 4.72 -9.06
CA HIS A 457 -12.08 3.64 -8.07
C HIS A 457 -12.21 4.14 -6.63
N ALA A 458 -11.74 5.36 -6.31
CA ALA A 458 -12.00 5.99 -5.01
C ALA A 458 -13.51 6.22 -4.78
N THR A 459 -14.23 6.67 -5.81
CA THR A 459 -15.69 6.83 -5.76
C THR A 459 -16.40 5.49 -5.56
N TRP A 460 -15.90 4.41 -6.18
CA TRP A 460 -16.42 3.06 -5.94
C TRP A 460 -16.23 2.60 -4.50
N ILE A 461 -15.07 2.87 -3.87
CA ILE A 461 -14.86 2.59 -2.46
C ILE A 461 -15.92 3.29 -1.60
N VAL A 462 -16.22 4.57 -1.87
CA VAL A 462 -17.27 5.33 -1.14
C VAL A 462 -18.65 4.72 -1.36
N ARG A 463 -18.98 4.30 -2.58
CA ARG A 463 -20.25 3.61 -2.86
C ARG A 463 -20.36 2.27 -2.14
N MET A 464 -19.25 1.53 -2.04
CA MET A 464 -19.19 0.30 -1.23
C MET A 464 -19.38 0.60 0.25
N ILE A 465 -18.81 1.70 0.76
CA ILE A 465 -19.03 2.18 2.13
C ILE A 465 -20.52 2.47 2.38
N ASP A 466 -21.18 3.23 1.49
CA ASP A 466 -22.62 3.52 1.61
C ASP A 466 -23.43 2.21 1.72
N MET A 467 -23.17 1.24 0.83
CA MET A 467 -23.89 -0.03 0.87
C MET A 467 -23.60 -0.85 2.14
N VAL A 468 -22.36 -0.84 2.66
CA VAL A 468 -21.99 -1.52 3.91
C VAL A 468 -22.70 -0.91 5.12
N VAL A 469 -22.75 0.43 5.17
CA VAL A 469 -23.40 1.19 6.23
C VAL A 469 -24.92 0.98 6.19
N ASP A 470 -25.54 1.12 5.01
CA ASP A 470 -26.99 0.91 4.82
C ASP A 470 -27.43 -0.50 5.19
N LYS A 471 -26.59 -1.50 4.89
CA LYS A 471 -26.85 -2.92 5.21
C LYS A 471 -26.33 -3.33 6.59
N GLN A 472 -25.73 -2.42 7.36
CA GLN A 472 -25.21 -2.62 8.72
C GLN A 472 -24.29 -3.84 8.85
N ILE A 473 -23.39 -4.04 7.88
CA ILE A 473 -22.48 -5.19 7.90
C ILE A 473 -21.29 -4.91 8.83
N PRO A 474 -21.05 -5.74 9.86
CA PRO A 474 -19.93 -5.53 10.75
C PRO A 474 -18.61 -5.94 10.07
N LEU A 475 -17.77 -4.95 9.80
CA LEU A 475 -16.41 -5.14 9.31
C LEU A 475 -15.43 -4.78 10.43
N VAL A 476 -14.38 -5.58 10.60
CA VAL A 476 -13.41 -5.38 11.70
C VAL A 476 -11.96 -5.29 11.23
N ASP A 477 -11.69 -5.70 9.99
CA ASP A 477 -10.34 -5.68 9.43
C ASP A 477 -9.87 -4.23 9.19
N PRO A 478 -8.73 -3.80 9.79
CA PRO A 478 -8.20 -2.43 9.65
C PRO A 478 -7.99 -1.99 8.20
N PHE A 479 -7.81 -2.94 7.28
CA PHE A 479 -7.70 -2.66 5.86
C PHE A 479 -8.92 -1.90 5.29
N PHE A 480 -10.13 -2.14 5.79
CA PHE A 480 -11.30 -1.38 5.31
C PHE A 480 -11.18 0.10 5.67
N GLY A 481 -10.71 0.40 6.89
CA GLY A 481 -10.35 1.76 7.29
C GLY A 481 -9.20 2.32 6.46
N HIS A 482 -8.19 1.51 6.14
CA HIS A 482 -7.08 1.90 5.26
C HIS A 482 -7.55 2.28 3.85
N ALA A 483 -8.37 1.43 3.21
CA ALA A 483 -8.93 1.70 1.90
C ALA A 483 -9.79 2.97 1.88
N ALA A 484 -10.56 3.21 2.96
CA ALA A 484 -11.31 4.45 3.11
C ALA A 484 -10.40 5.68 3.27
N ALA A 485 -9.31 5.58 4.03
CA ALA A 485 -8.33 6.66 4.15
C ALA A 485 -7.65 6.97 2.81
N ILE A 486 -7.25 5.96 2.03
CA ILE A 486 -6.72 6.12 0.68
C ILE A 486 -7.74 6.80 -0.24
N ALA A 487 -9.01 6.37 -0.20
CA ALA A 487 -10.05 7.04 -0.98
C ALA A 487 -10.25 8.50 -0.54
N ALA A 488 -10.19 8.76 0.77
CA ALA A 488 -10.26 10.10 1.33
C ALA A 488 -9.12 10.98 0.81
N THR A 489 -7.88 10.48 0.69
CA THR A 489 -6.76 11.28 0.18
C THR A 489 -6.93 11.68 -1.29
N VAL A 490 -7.51 10.80 -2.11
CA VAL A 490 -7.89 11.13 -3.49
C VAL A 490 -9.01 12.16 -3.52
N HIS A 491 -10.07 11.99 -2.74
CA HIS A 491 -11.16 12.97 -2.70
C HIS A 491 -10.72 14.33 -2.16
N LEU A 492 -9.82 14.35 -1.17
CA LEU A 492 -9.19 15.56 -0.66
C LEU A 492 -8.44 16.31 -1.76
N TYR A 493 -7.71 15.60 -2.63
CA TYR A 493 -7.06 16.19 -3.81
C TYR A 493 -8.09 16.87 -4.74
N TYR A 494 -9.27 16.27 -4.94
CA TYR A 494 -10.32 16.83 -5.80
C TYR A 494 -11.21 17.89 -5.12
N CYS A 495 -11.04 18.15 -3.82
CA CYS A 495 -11.70 19.27 -3.14
C CYS A 495 -11.24 20.66 -3.64
N CYS A 496 -10.15 20.75 -4.41
CA CYS A 496 -9.74 21.98 -5.11
C CYS A 496 -9.99 21.94 -6.63
N ALA A 497 -10.81 21.00 -7.12
CA ALA A 497 -11.13 20.92 -8.55
C ALA A 497 -11.85 22.18 -9.06
N ALA A 498 -11.60 22.55 -10.32
CA ALA A 498 -12.24 23.70 -10.97
C ALA A 498 -13.76 23.52 -11.14
N ALA A 499 -14.20 22.28 -11.37
CA ALA A 499 -15.61 21.95 -11.59
C ALA A 499 -16.38 21.90 -10.25
N PRO A 500 -17.41 22.75 -10.04
CA PRO A 500 -18.07 22.88 -8.75
C PRO A 500 -18.82 21.61 -8.31
N LYS A 501 -19.42 20.88 -9.27
CA LYS A 501 -20.11 19.60 -9.00
C LYS A 501 -19.13 18.54 -8.47
N LEU A 502 -17.98 18.40 -9.13
CA LEU A 502 -16.94 17.46 -8.72
C LEU A 502 -16.36 17.83 -7.36
N LYS A 503 -16.13 19.12 -7.13
CA LYS A 503 -15.65 19.65 -5.86
C LYS A 503 -16.61 19.32 -4.70
N HIS A 504 -17.90 19.61 -4.85
CA HIS A 504 -18.90 19.31 -3.82
C HIS A 504 -19.06 17.81 -3.55
N LYS A 505 -19.12 17.00 -4.63
CA LYS A 505 -19.16 15.54 -4.52
C LYS A 505 -17.95 15.00 -3.77
N SER A 506 -16.74 15.47 -4.11
CA SER A 506 -15.50 15.03 -3.47
C SER A 506 -15.46 15.40 -1.99
N ASN A 507 -15.98 16.57 -1.60
CA ASN A 507 -16.06 16.92 -0.18
C ASN A 507 -17.02 15.98 0.58
N THR A 508 -18.17 15.67 -0.02
CA THR A 508 -19.14 14.73 0.56
C THR A 508 -18.54 13.33 0.72
N ASP A 509 -17.88 12.83 -0.32
CA ASP A 509 -17.23 11.51 -0.34
C ASP A 509 -16.07 11.45 0.66
N PHE A 510 -15.27 12.51 0.76
CA PHE A 510 -14.23 12.66 1.77
C PHE A 510 -14.79 12.52 3.19
N ALA A 511 -15.89 13.23 3.50
CA ALA A 511 -16.54 13.15 4.80
C ALA A 511 -17.07 11.73 5.09
N LYS A 512 -17.65 11.04 4.09
CA LYS A 512 -18.10 9.64 4.22
C LYS A 512 -16.94 8.70 4.57
N CYS A 513 -15.83 8.78 3.84
CA CYS A 513 -14.63 7.98 4.13
C CYS A 513 -14.13 8.20 5.57
N ARG A 514 -14.08 9.45 6.02
CA ARG A 514 -13.61 9.80 7.37
C ARG A 514 -14.55 9.26 8.45
N ARG A 515 -15.87 9.39 8.29
CA ARG A 515 -16.86 8.81 9.22
C ARG A 515 -16.75 7.29 9.27
N PHE A 516 -16.58 6.63 8.12
CA PHE A 516 -16.40 5.18 8.07
C PHE A 516 -15.13 4.73 8.77
N LEU A 517 -13.99 5.40 8.55
CA LEU A 517 -12.73 5.14 9.27
C LEU A 517 -12.93 5.25 10.79
N LYS A 518 -13.64 6.29 11.26
CA LYS A 518 -13.92 6.50 12.69
C LYS A 518 -14.71 5.36 13.34
N SER A 519 -15.54 4.64 12.58
CA SER A 519 -16.29 3.49 13.13
C SER A 519 -15.40 2.30 13.55
N PHE A 520 -14.15 2.23 13.08
CA PHE A 520 -13.21 1.16 13.45
C PHE A 520 -12.40 1.49 14.71
N ILE A 521 -12.33 2.74 15.13
CA ILE A 521 -11.53 3.19 16.28
C ILE A 521 -11.84 2.40 17.57
N PRO A 522 -13.11 2.07 17.90
CA PRO A 522 -13.41 1.32 19.11
C PRO A 522 -12.76 -0.07 19.15
N CYS A 523 -12.46 -0.70 18.01
CA CYS A 523 -11.90 -2.05 17.95
C CYS A 523 -10.47 -2.11 17.38
N SER A 524 -9.99 -1.03 16.75
CA SER A 524 -8.67 -0.95 16.12
C SER A 524 -7.94 0.36 16.47
N ALA A 525 -6.88 0.23 17.25
CA ALA A 525 -5.97 1.34 17.53
C ALA A 525 -5.20 1.77 16.26
N ALA A 526 -4.92 0.84 15.33
CA ALA A 526 -4.31 1.16 14.03
C ALA A 526 -5.17 2.16 13.23
N CYS A 527 -6.50 1.94 13.18
CA CYS A 527 -7.42 2.89 12.56
C CYS A 527 -7.47 4.23 13.31
N GLY A 528 -7.26 4.23 14.64
CA GLY A 528 -7.11 5.47 15.42
C GLY A 528 -5.91 6.31 15.01
N VAL A 529 -4.74 5.69 14.81
CA VAL A 529 -3.54 6.39 14.30
C VAL A 529 -3.78 6.91 12.89
N LEU A 530 -4.44 6.12 12.03
CA LEU A 530 -4.76 6.52 10.68
C LEU A 530 -5.72 7.73 10.63
N ASP A 531 -6.71 7.75 11.53
CA ASP A 531 -7.63 8.88 11.70
C ASP A 531 -6.89 10.15 12.15
N GLN A 532 -5.96 10.03 13.11
CA GLN A 532 -5.12 11.15 13.54
C GLN A 532 -4.25 11.71 12.40
N ASN A 533 -3.69 10.85 11.56
CA ASN A 533 -2.93 11.26 10.38
C ASN A 533 -3.83 12.00 9.37
N LEU A 534 -5.03 11.48 9.12
CA LEU A 534 -6.00 12.09 8.20
C LEU A 534 -6.55 13.41 8.73
N ASP A 535 -6.90 13.50 10.01
CA ASP A 535 -7.35 14.73 10.67
C ASP A 535 -6.23 15.79 10.69
N SER A 536 -4.96 15.39 10.88
CA SER A 536 -3.80 16.29 10.77
C SER A 536 -3.61 16.80 9.34
N MET A 537 -3.72 15.93 8.34
CA MET A 537 -3.66 16.33 6.94
C MET A 537 -4.81 17.27 6.56
N THR A 538 -6.01 17.04 7.10
CA THR A 538 -7.19 17.90 6.88
C THR A 538 -6.96 19.30 7.45
N ARG A 539 -6.36 19.40 8.65
CA ARG A 539 -6.00 20.70 9.26
C ARG A 539 -4.98 21.47 8.42
N ILE A 540 -3.95 20.79 7.91
CA ILE A 540 -2.95 21.40 7.03
C ILE A 540 -3.60 21.86 5.72
N ALA A 541 -4.49 21.03 5.17
CA ALA A 541 -5.22 21.32 3.94
C ALA A 541 -6.13 22.55 4.07
N ALA A 542 -6.85 22.68 5.21
CA ALA A 542 -7.76 23.79 5.50
C ALA A 542 -7.06 25.11 5.85
N GLY A 543 -5.80 25.06 6.29
CA GLY A 543 -5.06 26.23 6.75
C GLY A 543 -5.52 26.72 8.14
N THR A 544 -5.22 27.97 8.47
CA THR A 544 -5.56 28.59 9.77
C THR A 544 -7.05 28.92 9.95
N GLU A 545 -7.88 28.72 8.93
CA GLU A 545 -9.32 28.96 9.01
C GLU A 545 -10.04 27.72 9.54
N THR A 546 -10.51 27.80 10.78
CA THR A 546 -11.36 26.79 11.42
C THR A 546 -12.77 26.86 10.83
N LEU A 547 -12.95 26.30 9.64
CA LEU A 547 -14.26 26.08 9.03
C LEU A 547 -14.70 24.63 9.27
N ASP A 548 -16.00 24.45 9.47
CA ASP A 548 -16.62 23.13 9.59
C ASP A 548 -16.31 22.31 8.32
N VAL A 549 -15.75 21.10 8.50
CA VAL A 549 -15.18 20.31 7.39
C VAL A 549 -16.24 19.96 6.34
N GLU A 550 -17.51 19.98 6.72
CA GLU A 550 -18.64 19.66 5.83
C GLU A 550 -18.93 20.74 4.78
N ASP A 551 -18.58 22.00 5.03
CA ASP A 551 -18.79 23.13 4.10
C ASP A 551 -17.47 23.69 3.52
N TRP A 552 -16.36 23.02 3.80
CA TRP A 552 -15.03 23.48 3.41
C TRP A 552 -14.78 23.33 1.89
N MET A 553 -14.62 24.47 1.20
CA MET A 553 -14.49 24.54 -0.25
C MET A 553 -13.32 25.44 -0.70
N PRO A 554 -12.05 25.01 -0.54
CA PRO A 554 -10.88 25.84 -0.78
C PRO A 554 -10.57 26.06 -2.27
N SER A 555 -9.88 27.16 -2.58
CA SER A 555 -9.29 27.43 -3.91
C SER A 555 -7.85 26.91 -4.02
N ARG A 556 -7.20 26.58 -2.90
CA ARG A 556 -5.85 26.03 -2.82
C ARG A 556 -5.79 25.07 -1.65
N ILE A 557 -5.08 23.96 -1.81
CA ILE A 557 -4.91 22.96 -0.76
C ILE A 557 -3.43 22.72 -0.54
N TYR A 558 -3.01 22.66 0.72
CA TYR A 558 -1.66 22.26 1.12
C TYR A 558 -1.70 20.82 1.62
N LEU A 559 -0.94 19.92 0.99
CA LEU A 559 -0.84 18.52 1.42
C LEU A 559 0.54 18.21 1.98
N SER A 560 0.60 17.63 3.16
CA SER A 560 1.84 17.12 3.75
C SER A 560 2.25 15.82 3.07
N VAL A 561 3.44 15.80 2.46
CA VAL A 561 4.00 14.58 1.83
C VAL A 561 4.26 13.48 2.86
N PRO A 562 4.86 13.76 4.04
CA PRO A 562 5.10 12.74 5.06
C PRO A 562 3.80 12.07 5.56
N LEU A 563 2.74 12.85 5.83
CA LEU A 563 1.46 12.29 6.27
C LEU A 563 0.81 11.42 5.18
N MET A 564 0.94 11.82 3.91
CA MET A 564 0.43 11.03 2.80
C MET A 564 1.16 9.68 2.68
N TRP A 565 2.49 9.65 2.86
CA TRP A 565 3.23 8.39 2.90
C TRP A 565 2.81 7.51 4.08
N LYS A 566 2.63 8.09 5.28
CA LYS A 566 2.12 7.36 6.45
C LYS A 566 0.77 6.69 6.15
N ILE A 567 -0.13 7.39 5.45
CA ILE A 567 -1.43 6.83 5.03
C ILE A 567 -1.24 5.73 3.99
N LEU A 568 -0.57 6.00 2.86
CA LEU A 568 -0.44 5.04 1.74
C LEU A 568 0.33 3.76 2.13
N GLN A 569 1.25 3.84 3.08
CA GLN A 569 2.04 2.70 3.58
C GLN A 569 1.38 1.97 4.75
N PHE A 570 0.22 2.44 5.23
CA PHE A 570 -0.41 1.96 6.46
C PHE A 570 0.53 1.98 7.68
N ASN A 571 1.29 3.07 7.84
CA ASN A 571 2.21 3.18 8.97
C ASN A 571 1.44 3.58 10.25
N SER A 572 1.01 2.57 10.99
CA SER A 572 0.19 2.71 12.21
C SER A 572 1.01 2.74 13.50
N THR A 573 2.34 2.90 13.43
CA THR A 573 3.19 2.97 14.63
C THR A 573 2.86 4.23 15.43
N THR A 574 2.35 4.03 16.66
CA THR A 574 2.25 5.06 17.69
C THR A 574 3.64 5.48 18.14
N ASP A 575 3.83 6.78 18.40
CA ASP A 575 5.08 7.27 18.98
C ASP A 575 5.37 6.55 20.32
N PRO A 576 6.63 6.18 20.58
CA PRO A 576 7.01 5.36 21.73
C PRO A 576 6.74 6.03 23.10
N SER A 577 6.31 7.30 23.13
CA SER A 577 5.98 8.03 24.36
C SER A 577 4.66 7.58 25.02
N ASP A 578 3.73 7.00 24.25
CA ASP A 578 2.35 6.77 24.73
C ASP A 578 2.09 5.35 25.22
N MET A 579 3.07 4.43 25.11
CA MET A 579 2.94 3.04 25.55
C MET A 579 4.05 2.66 26.55
N PRO A 580 3.83 2.85 27.86
CA PRO A 580 4.77 2.34 28.85
C PRO A 580 4.67 0.81 28.85
N THR A 581 5.77 0.12 28.52
CA THR A 581 6.04 -1.33 28.75
C THR A 581 5.50 -2.40 27.78
N CYS A 582 5.06 -2.09 26.55
CA CYS A 582 4.56 -3.12 25.59
C CYS A 582 5.36 -3.26 24.27
N GLY A 583 6.65 -2.89 24.27
CA GLY A 583 7.53 -3.13 23.12
C GLY A 583 8.10 -4.55 23.10
N LEU A 584 8.22 -5.18 21.93
CA LEU A 584 8.96 -6.44 21.75
C LEU A 584 10.44 -6.28 22.10
N LEU A 585 10.99 -5.12 21.74
CA LEU A 585 12.39 -4.78 21.89
C LEU A 585 12.56 -3.82 23.06
N ASP A 586 13.64 -4.01 23.81
CA ASP A 586 14.10 -3.02 24.79
C ASP A 586 14.37 -1.67 24.10
N ALA A 587 14.19 -0.57 24.83
CA ALA A 587 14.39 0.77 24.29
C ALA A 587 15.81 0.98 23.72
N SER A 588 16.81 0.21 24.18
CA SER A 588 18.18 0.22 23.62
C SER A 588 18.30 -0.33 22.20
N LEU A 589 17.35 -1.16 21.77
CA LEU A 589 17.31 -1.81 20.45
C LEU A 589 16.24 -1.23 19.54
N ALA A 590 15.29 -0.47 20.09
CA ALA A 590 14.38 0.32 19.28
C ALA A 590 15.23 1.26 18.42
N PRO A 591 15.04 1.30 17.09
CA PRO A 591 15.71 2.29 16.28
C PRO A 591 15.38 3.64 16.91
N THR A 592 16.40 4.40 17.34
CA THR A 592 16.21 5.82 17.52
C THR A 592 15.61 6.26 16.21
N SER A 593 14.37 6.73 16.21
CA SER A 593 13.90 7.54 15.11
C SER A 593 14.91 8.67 15.05
N SER A 594 15.95 8.53 14.21
CA SER A 594 16.28 9.64 13.37
C SER A 594 14.92 9.97 12.79
N VAL A 595 14.32 11.01 13.32
CA VAL A 595 13.67 11.98 12.47
C VAL A 595 14.71 12.17 11.37
N ASP A 596 14.67 11.32 10.34
CA ASP A 596 15.11 11.74 9.05
C ASP A 596 14.31 13.01 8.92
N GLU A 597 15.01 14.14 8.94
CA GLU A 597 14.52 15.42 8.50
C GLU A 597 14.13 15.24 7.02
N MET A 598 13.18 14.35 6.70
CA MET A 598 12.19 14.57 5.68
C MET A 598 11.50 15.82 6.16
N ASP A 599 12.08 16.96 5.78
CA ASP A 599 11.60 18.32 5.93
C ASP A 599 10.14 18.27 6.40
N ASP A 600 9.92 18.39 7.71
CA ASP A 600 8.57 18.32 8.32
C ASP A 600 7.65 19.41 7.72
N ASP A 601 8.27 20.33 6.96
CA ASP A 601 7.70 21.44 6.19
C ASP A 601 7.48 21.13 4.70
N SER A 602 7.72 19.89 4.23
CA SER A 602 7.50 19.46 2.83
C SER A 602 6.02 19.38 2.50
N THR A 603 5.46 20.56 2.28
CA THR A 603 4.05 20.78 1.96
C THR A 603 3.89 21.03 0.47
N LEU A 604 3.06 20.23 -0.19
CA LEU A 604 2.71 20.42 -1.60
C LEU A 604 1.56 21.41 -1.70
N GLU A 605 1.82 22.57 -2.30
CA GLU A 605 0.75 23.48 -2.73
C GLU A 605 0.09 22.92 -3.99
N ILE A 606 -1.20 22.60 -3.88
CA ILE A 606 -2.05 22.21 -5.00
C ILE A 606 -2.97 23.39 -5.29
N VAL A 607 -2.75 24.01 -6.44
CA VAL A 607 -3.61 25.06 -6.99
C VAL A 607 -4.66 24.40 -7.88
N VAL A 608 -5.86 25.01 -7.99
CA VAL A 608 -6.91 24.61 -8.92
C VAL A 608 -6.31 24.23 -10.28
N ALA A 609 -6.21 22.93 -10.54
CA ALA A 609 -5.90 22.44 -11.86
C ALA A 609 -7.16 22.62 -12.70
N THR A 610 -7.01 22.95 -13.99
CA THR A 610 -8.09 22.79 -14.97
C THR A 610 -8.37 21.30 -15.11
N SER A 611 -9.13 20.75 -14.18
CA SER A 611 -9.61 19.38 -14.23
C SER A 611 -10.63 19.31 -15.37
N PRO A 612 -10.55 18.32 -16.28
CA PRO A 612 -11.63 18.08 -17.22
C PRO A 612 -12.94 17.81 -16.47
N GLU A 613 -14.09 18.03 -17.12
CA GLU A 613 -15.37 17.54 -16.60
C GLU A 613 -15.35 16.00 -16.62
N ILE A 614 -15.07 15.39 -15.47
CA ILE A 614 -15.09 13.94 -15.30
C ILE A 614 -16.50 13.54 -14.84
N THR A 615 -17.26 12.88 -15.71
CA THR A 615 -18.51 12.21 -15.34
C THR A 615 -18.23 10.74 -15.05
N ILE A 616 -18.59 10.28 -13.86
CA ILE A 616 -18.30 8.91 -13.39
C ILE A 616 -19.58 8.09 -13.49
N ASN A 617 -19.62 7.11 -14.39
CA ASN A 617 -20.67 6.09 -14.37
C ASN A 617 -20.34 5.06 -13.27
N THR A 618 -21.31 4.79 -12.40
CA THR A 618 -21.17 3.83 -11.29
C THR A 618 -22.22 2.72 -11.36
N ALA A 619 -22.84 2.50 -12.52
CA ALA A 619 -23.91 1.52 -12.67
C ALA A 619 -23.42 0.06 -12.75
N ASP A 620 -22.14 -0.17 -13.08
CA ASP A 620 -21.60 -1.41 -13.67
C ASP A 620 -20.42 -2.02 -12.89
N GLY A 621 -20.26 -1.66 -11.61
CA GLY A 621 -19.12 -2.09 -10.80
C GLY A 621 -17.75 -1.55 -11.25
N GLY A 622 -17.67 -0.77 -12.34
CA GLY A 622 -16.41 -0.51 -13.04
C GLY A 622 -15.77 -1.77 -13.66
N GLN A 623 -16.54 -2.86 -13.81
CA GLN A 623 -16.07 -4.20 -14.20
C GLN A 623 -16.71 -4.70 -15.52
N GLU A 624 -17.75 -4.02 -16.05
CA GLU A 624 -18.38 -4.44 -17.30
C GLU A 624 -17.49 -4.17 -18.52
N SER A 625 -17.36 -5.19 -19.37
CA SER A 625 -16.89 -5.06 -20.75
C SER A 625 -18.05 -5.38 -21.69
N PRO A 626 -18.11 -4.83 -22.92
CA PRO A 626 -19.13 -5.22 -23.89
C PRO A 626 -18.99 -6.70 -24.22
N THR A 627 -19.81 -7.55 -23.61
CA THR A 627 -19.86 -8.97 -23.94
C THR A 627 -20.49 -9.10 -25.32
N LEU A 628 -19.67 -9.28 -26.36
CA LEU A 628 -20.16 -9.88 -27.60
C LEU A 628 -20.68 -11.26 -27.24
N SER A 629 -22.01 -11.40 -27.21
CA SER A 629 -22.68 -12.69 -27.10
C SER A 629 -22.31 -13.49 -28.35
N TYR A 630 -21.19 -14.20 -28.31
CA TYR A 630 -20.82 -15.18 -29.31
C TYR A 630 -21.80 -16.33 -29.13
N LYS A 631 -22.94 -16.25 -29.82
CA LYS A 631 -23.78 -17.42 -30.08
C LYS A 631 -22.96 -18.36 -30.95
N GLY A 632 -22.24 -19.27 -30.29
CA GLY A 632 -21.58 -20.38 -30.96
C GLY A 632 -22.62 -21.14 -31.80
N PRO A 633 -22.25 -21.64 -33.00
CA PRO A 633 -23.17 -22.41 -33.81
C PRO A 633 -23.61 -23.65 -33.02
N VAL A 634 -24.92 -23.83 -32.89
CA VAL A 634 -25.53 -25.04 -32.34
C VAL A 634 -25.06 -26.23 -33.18
N MET A 635 -24.27 -27.12 -32.61
CA MET A 635 -23.89 -28.39 -33.23
C MET A 635 -25.12 -29.31 -33.29
N SER A 636 -25.78 -29.38 -34.45
CA SER A 636 -26.65 -30.49 -34.79
C SER A 636 -25.82 -31.74 -35.06
N ALA A 637 -26.17 -32.83 -34.39
CA ALA A 637 -25.57 -34.14 -34.56
C ALA A 637 -25.81 -34.72 -35.97
N ALA A 638 -24.74 -35.13 -36.66
CA ALA A 638 -24.77 -36.18 -37.69
C ALA A 638 -23.36 -36.69 -38.00
N ALA A 639 -23.29 -37.97 -38.37
CA ALA A 639 -22.12 -38.84 -38.44
C ALA A 639 -21.14 -38.59 -39.62
N ALA A 640 -19.94 -39.17 -39.47
CA ALA A 640 -18.77 -39.28 -40.37
C ALA A 640 -19.08 -39.86 -41.79
N PRO A 641 -18.13 -39.97 -42.79
CA PRO A 641 -16.65 -39.91 -42.73
C PRO A 641 -15.97 -39.12 -43.91
N PRO A 642 -14.62 -39.14 -44.09
CA PRO A 642 -13.87 -38.10 -44.80
C PRO A 642 -13.55 -38.44 -46.26
N ARG A 643 -13.33 -37.43 -47.12
CA ARG A 643 -12.56 -37.57 -48.36
C ARG A 643 -11.78 -36.32 -48.75
N GLU A 644 -10.63 -36.60 -49.34
CA GLU A 644 -9.48 -35.79 -49.71
C GLU A 644 -9.65 -34.86 -50.92
N THR A 645 -8.81 -33.81 -50.92
CA THR A 645 -8.16 -33.09 -52.04
C THR A 645 -9.01 -32.39 -53.11
N VAL A 646 -8.69 -31.11 -53.38
CA VAL A 646 -8.03 -30.61 -54.60
C VAL A 646 -8.10 -29.07 -54.66
N PHE A 647 -6.98 -28.46 -55.08
CA PHE A 647 -6.74 -27.03 -55.34
C PHE A 647 -7.54 -26.47 -56.53
N ASP A 648 -7.94 -25.19 -56.48
CA ASP A 648 -7.66 -24.19 -57.54
C ASP A 648 -7.94 -22.72 -57.09
N PRO A 649 -7.31 -21.69 -57.71
CA PRO A 649 -7.12 -20.31 -57.19
C PRO A 649 -7.91 -19.24 -57.99
N PRO A 650 -7.52 -17.95 -58.03
CA PRO A 650 -7.68 -16.87 -57.03
C PRO A 650 -8.65 -15.76 -57.51
N THR A 651 -9.26 -14.98 -56.60
CA THR A 651 -9.91 -13.70 -56.95
C THR A 651 -9.82 -12.65 -55.83
N VAL A 652 -8.87 -11.72 -56.03
CA VAL A 652 -8.96 -10.25 -55.96
C VAL A 652 -9.79 -9.60 -54.84
N GLU A 653 -9.05 -8.85 -54.00
CA GLU A 653 -9.40 -7.62 -53.26
C GLU A 653 -10.48 -7.66 -52.16
N ALA A 654 -10.01 -7.64 -50.90
CA ALA A 654 -10.68 -6.92 -49.82
C ALA A 654 -9.62 -6.07 -49.10
N ILE A 655 -9.64 -4.79 -49.42
CA ILE A 655 -8.86 -3.72 -48.81
C ILE A 655 -9.22 -3.58 -47.34
N ASP A 656 -8.20 -3.39 -46.51
CA ASP A 656 -8.27 -2.97 -45.11
C ASP A 656 -9.34 -1.89 -44.90
N SER A 657 -10.36 -2.20 -44.09
CA SER A 657 -11.27 -1.20 -43.52
C SER A 657 -11.40 -1.45 -42.02
N LEU A 658 -10.29 -1.20 -41.31
CA LEU A 658 -10.25 -0.97 -39.86
C LEU A 658 -10.27 0.53 -39.55
N THR A 659 -11.15 1.28 -40.21
CA THR A 659 -11.45 2.66 -39.86
C THR A 659 -12.95 2.89 -40.03
N PHE A 660 -13.56 3.58 -39.07
CA PHE A 660 -14.97 3.98 -38.99
C PHE A 660 -15.98 2.99 -38.39
N ASN A 661 -15.78 2.52 -37.15
CA ASN A 661 -16.92 2.18 -36.26
C ASN A 661 -16.56 2.10 -34.76
N THR A 662 -15.75 3.03 -34.26
CA THR A 662 -15.65 3.29 -32.82
C THR A 662 -15.72 4.79 -32.59
N THR A 663 -16.59 5.23 -31.68
CA THR A 663 -16.88 6.60 -31.21
C THR A 663 -18.04 7.38 -31.88
N PRO A 664 -19.31 7.17 -31.47
CA PRO A 664 -20.44 8.03 -31.87
C PRO A 664 -20.62 9.30 -31.03
N TRP A 665 -19.86 9.52 -29.94
CA TRP A 665 -20.17 10.60 -28.98
C TRP A 665 -19.39 11.91 -29.18
N LEU A 666 -18.72 12.09 -30.31
CA LEU A 666 -17.81 13.23 -30.49
C LEU A 666 -18.37 14.44 -31.25
N TYR A 667 -19.61 14.40 -31.73
CA TYR A 667 -20.32 15.58 -32.24
C TYR A 667 -21.83 15.46 -32.01
N ALA A 668 -22.31 15.93 -30.85
CA ALA A 668 -23.72 16.27 -30.68
C ALA A 668 -23.79 17.76 -30.29
N ASP A 669 -23.82 18.60 -31.31
CA ASP A 669 -24.29 19.98 -31.21
C ASP A 669 -25.83 19.95 -31.29
N SER A 670 -26.50 20.25 -30.18
CA SER A 670 -27.96 20.10 -30.00
C SER A 670 -28.79 21.17 -30.73
N SER A 671 -28.39 21.62 -31.92
CA SER A 671 -29.07 22.74 -32.60
C SER A 671 -29.44 22.53 -34.08
N GLN A 672 -29.22 21.34 -34.67
CA GLN A 672 -29.57 21.11 -36.07
C GLN A 672 -30.23 19.74 -36.31
N LEU A 673 -31.55 19.66 -36.13
CA LEU A 673 -32.42 18.73 -36.87
C LEU A 673 -33.91 19.10 -36.62
N VAL A 674 -34.32 20.21 -37.23
CA VAL A 674 -35.73 20.48 -37.50
C VAL A 674 -36.12 19.77 -38.80
N GLY A 675 -37.12 18.91 -38.72
CA GLY A 675 -37.95 18.51 -39.86
C GLY A 675 -37.65 17.14 -40.45
N ILE A 676 -38.48 16.14 -40.12
CA ILE A 676 -39.46 15.52 -41.04
C ILE A 676 -40.33 14.52 -40.23
N ARG A 677 -41.64 14.85 -40.20
CA ARG A 677 -42.87 14.04 -39.95
C ARG A 677 -42.80 12.62 -40.56
N ASP A 678 -43.59 11.59 -40.23
CA ASP A 678 -44.81 11.37 -39.43
C ASP A 678 -44.96 9.82 -39.35
N MET A 679 -45.47 9.27 -38.24
CA MET A 679 -46.37 8.09 -38.19
C MET A 679 -46.68 7.75 -36.70
N SER A 680 -47.80 8.31 -36.25
CA SER A 680 -48.69 8.05 -35.10
C SER A 680 -48.86 6.58 -34.65
N TYR A 681 -49.15 6.13 -33.40
CA TYR A 681 -49.84 6.58 -32.15
C TYR A 681 -49.52 5.52 -31.02
N PRO A 682 -49.97 5.61 -29.74
CA PRO A 682 -50.27 6.74 -28.84
C PRO A 682 -49.44 6.73 -27.53
N GLN A 683 -49.58 7.85 -26.84
CA GLN A 683 -48.88 8.39 -25.67
C GLN A 683 -49.24 7.69 -24.34
N ALA A 684 -48.23 7.43 -23.50
CA ALA A 684 -48.37 7.20 -22.06
C ALA A 684 -47.38 8.12 -21.33
N GLU A 685 -47.86 8.80 -20.31
CA GLU A 685 -47.23 9.92 -19.60
C GLU A 685 -45.87 9.56 -19.00
N THR A 686 -44.87 10.41 -19.26
CA THR A 686 -43.57 10.40 -18.58
C THR A 686 -43.74 10.84 -17.13
N GLY A 687 -43.75 9.89 -16.21
CA GLY A 687 -43.59 10.13 -14.78
C GLY A 687 -42.14 10.50 -14.46
N ASN A 688 -41.96 11.62 -13.77
CA ASN A 688 -40.66 12.08 -13.25
C ASN A 688 -40.02 11.00 -12.35
N ALA A 689 -38.71 10.86 -12.44
CA ALA A 689 -37.92 9.98 -11.59
C ALA A 689 -37.91 10.53 -10.15
N TRP A 690 -38.29 9.68 -9.20
CA TRP A 690 -38.53 9.99 -7.78
C TRP A 690 -37.32 10.42 -6.94
N TRP A 691 -36.15 10.65 -7.54
CA TRP A 691 -34.92 11.10 -6.85
C TRP A 691 -34.51 12.54 -7.20
N GLU A 692 -35.28 13.25 -8.02
CA GLU A 692 -35.20 14.72 -8.10
C GLU A 692 -36.14 15.33 -7.05
N GLY A 693 -35.67 15.44 -5.81
CA GLY A 693 -36.41 16.06 -4.71
C GLY A 693 -35.52 16.34 -3.52
N GLU A 694 -35.27 17.63 -3.28
CA GLU A 694 -34.49 18.18 -2.18
C GLU A 694 -35.08 17.89 -0.79
N ASN A 695 -34.19 17.98 0.21
CA ASN A 695 -34.47 18.23 1.64
C ASN A 695 -35.19 17.16 2.45
N LEU A 696 -34.41 16.24 3.02
CA LEU A 696 -34.66 15.67 4.36
C LEU A 696 -33.34 15.59 5.14
N ASN A 697 -32.88 16.75 5.59
CA ASN A 697 -31.89 16.86 6.67
C ASN A 697 -32.55 16.53 8.00
N ASN A 698 -31.74 15.97 8.90
CA ASN A 698 -31.95 15.87 10.35
C ASN A 698 -33.17 15.06 10.82
N ILE A 699 -32.90 13.84 11.29
CA ILE A 699 -33.28 13.28 12.60
C ILE A 699 -33.09 11.77 12.51
N MET A 700 -32.05 11.26 13.17
CA MET A 700 -31.94 9.95 13.84
C MET A 700 -30.47 9.49 13.89
N PHE A 701 -29.65 10.22 14.63
CA PHE A 701 -28.36 9.71 15.10
C PHE A 701 -28.12 10.23 16.51
N ASN A 702 -28.66 9.49 17.47
CA ASN A 702 -28.20 9.43 18.86
C ASN A 702 -28.57 8.04 19.37
N HIS A 703 -27.59 7.35 19.93
CA HIS A 703 -27.51 5.90 20.26
C HIS A 703 -27.01 5.03 19.10
N PHE A 704 -25.70 4.76 19.05
CA PHE A 704 -25.06 3.56 19.61
C PHE A 704 -23.54 3.74 19.66
#